data_AF-A0A1H8S1R3-F1
#
_entry.id   AF-A0A1H8S1R3-F1
#
_cell.length_a   1.000
_cell.length_b   1.000
_cell.length_c   1.000
_cell.angle_alpha   90.00
_cell.angle_beta   90.00
_cell.angle_gamma   90.00
#
_symmetry.space_group_name_H-M   'P 1'
#
loop_
_entity.id
_entity.type
_entity.pdbx_description
1 polymer ?
#
loop_
_entity_poly.entity_id
_entity_poly.type
_entity_poly.pdbx_seq_one_letter_code
_entity_poly.pdbx_strand_id
1 'polypeptide(L)'
;MNGEIETLEELSQHYKESMPADLREAKSFDWYLQELYDDPRIARNAHQRVADMFDFYGTEYNEELGIVEYLMATEDEHHDGENVFYGREIHEAIHEFVNKVKSGARGLGPEKRIKLLLGPVGSGKSHFDWLVRRYFEDYTLRDEGRMYTFRWVNLGDIIVDQDPADDVVKSPMDQDPLVLLPQEQRDVVIDQLNQVLDAPYTIRNDQALDPASEFYMDKLLAHYDDDLQEVLENHVEIVRLVASENKRQCIETFEPKDKKNQDETELTGDVNYSKLAIYGESDPRAFDYSGAFCNANRGIFSGEELLKLQREFLYDFLHATQEQTIKPKNNPRIDIDQVIVGRTNMPEYRDKKGDEKMEAFNDRTKRIDFPYILEYEQESNIYRKMLRNADVPNMHIEPHAMEMAGLFGVLTRIEEPDSERISLVQKAKAYNGELDDGDDVDVKKLREEGEKKADIAEGMYGVSARFIGDEIAEAIMNSTHRGRDYLSPLTLFNHFEENLENHGSIPEENLERYYRYLELVREEYKERAIEDVRHALAYDLDEIQRQGEKYMDHVMAYIDDATIEDELTGREQDPDEKFLRSVEERLDIPEDRKDDFRQEVSNWVSRRAREGTSFNPQDNDRLRRALERKLWEDKKHNINFSALVSANELDDDERNAWVDALVDQGYSREGAREVLEFAGAEVAKAELED
;
A
#
# COMPACT_ATOMS: atom_id res chain seq x y z
N MET A 1 25.01 16.40 6.72
CA MET A 1 24.39 17.58 6.09
C MET A 1 25.28 18.79 6.34
N ASN A 2 26.05 19.24 5.34
CA ASN A 2 26.62 20.58 5.37
C ASN A 2 25.45 21.55 5.23
N GLY A 3 25.20 22.34 6.28
CA GLY A 3 24.11 23.30 6.34
C GLY A 3 24.38 24.51 5.47
N GLU A 4 23.89 24.47 4.23
CA GLU A 4 23.45 25.70 3.58
C GLU A 4 22.05 25.99 4.11
N ILE A 5 21.93 27.09 4.87
CA ILE A 5 20.62 27.60 5.29
C ILE A 5 19.97 28.10 4.01
N GLU A 6 18.87 27.48 3.59
CA GLU A 6 18.10 27.97 2.45
C GLU A 6 17.63 29.40 2.71
N THR A 7 17.94 30.27 1.77
CA THR A 7 17.51 31.67 1.81
C THR A 7 16.05 31.78 1.41
N LEU A 8 15.38 32.84 1.87
CA LEU A 8 14.02 33.15 1.41
C LEU A 8 13.95 33.35 -0.12
N GLU A 9 15.04 33.77 -0.74
CA GLU A 9 15.15 33.93 -2.19
C GLU A 9 15.11 32.57 -2.90
N GLU A 10 15.89 31.59 -2.44
CA GLU A 10 15.89 30.21 -2.96
C GLU A 10 14.53 29.55 -2.76
N LEU A 11 13.96 29.64 -1.55
CA LEU A 11 12.62 29.13 -1.25
C LEU A 11 11.55 29.79 -2.14
N SER A 12 11.64 31.10 -2.35
CA SER A 12 10.71 31.82 -3.23
C SER A 12 10.88 31.43 -4.70
N GLN A 13 12.11 31.14 -5.14
CA GLN A 13 12.37 30.73 -6.51
C GLN A 13 11.83 29.32 -6.75
N HIS A 14 12.12 28.38 -5.84
CA HIS A 14 11.58 27.03 -5.87
C HIS A 14 10.04 27.02 -5.85
N TYR A 15 9.40 27.84 -5.00
CA TYR A 15 7.95 27.97 -4.98
C TYR A 15 7.37 28.56 -6.28
N LYS A 16 8.08 29.48 -6.96
CA LYS A 16 7.62 29.99 -8.26
C LYS A 16 7.72 28.94 -9.35
N GLU A 17 8.78 28.13 -9.33
CA GLU A 17 9.02 27.05 -10.28
C GLU A 17 8.05 25.88 -10.10
N SER A 18 7.57 25.64 -8.87
CA SER A 18 6.58 24.59 -8.59
C SER A 18 5.14 24.96 -8.95
N MET A 19 4.86 26.23 -9.26
CA MET A 19 3.51 26.69 -9.61
C MET A 19 3.31 26.77 -11.13
N PRO A 20 2.13 26.39 -11.66
CA PRO A 20 1.82 26.56 -13.07
C PRO A 20 1.97 28.02 -13.51
N ALA A 21 2.60 28.24 -14.67
CA ALA A 21 2.84 29.60 -15.19
C ALA A 21 1.54 30.36 -15.49
N ASP A 22 0.50 29.64 -15.91
CA ASP A 22 -0.82 30.15 -16.25
C ASP A 22 -1.77 30.26 -15.03
N LEU A 23 -1.34 29.86 -13.83
CA LEU A 23 -2.20 29.75 -12.63
C LEU A 23 -2.98 31.04 -12.32
N ARG A 24 -2.37 32.20 -12.60
CA ARG A 24 -2.92 33.53 -12.29
C ARG A 24 -3.28 34.32 -13.55
N GLU A 25 -3.18 33.71 -14.73
CA GLU A 25 -3.49 34.36 -15.99
C GLU A 25 -4.96 34.14 -16.35
N ALA A 26 -5.64 35.21 -16.75
CA ALA A 26 -6.98 35.13 -17.34
C ALA A 26 -6.83 34.97 -18.85
N LYS A 27 -7.61 34.04 -19.42
CA LYS A 27 -7.63 33.72 -20.86
C LYS A 27 -9.03 33.94 -21.42
N SER A 28 -9.13 34.14 -22.74
CA SER A 28 -10.41 34.22 -23.43
C SER A 28 -11.02 32.84 -23.67
N PHE A 29 -12.32 32.80 -23.96
CA PHE A 29 -12.99 31.58 -24.39
C PHE A 29 -12.42 31.03 -25.71
N ASP A 30 -12.06 31.90 -26.66
CA ASP A 30 -11.41 31.51 -27.91
C ASP A 30 -10.07 30.81 -27.69
N TRP A 31 -9.26 31.32 -26.74
CA TRP A 31 -8.03 30.64 -26.35
C TRP A 31 -8.32 29.24 -25.83
N TYR A 32 -9.35 29.08 -24.99
CA TYR A 32 -9.72 27.78 -24.45
C TYR A 32 -10.16 26.80 -25.54
N LEU A 33 -10.99 27.23 -26.50
CA LEU A 33 -11.36 26.38 -27.64
C LEU A 33 -10.14 25.93 -28.45
N GLN A 34 -9.22 26.85 -28.76
CA GLN A 34 -7.99 26.52 -29.47
C GLN A 34 -7.15 25.50 -28.68
N GLU A 35 -6.98 25.73 -27.38
CA GLU A 35 -6.24 24.85 -26.50
C GLU A 35 -6.87 23.46 -26.41
N LEU A 36 -8.20 23.33 -26.45
CA LEU A 36 -8.88 22.03 -26.52
C LEU A 36 -8.59 21.28 -27.82
N TYR A 37 -8.53 21.96 -28.96
CA TYR A 37 -8.18 21.31 -30.23
C TYR A 37 -6.72 20.87 -30.28
N ASP A 38 -5.84 21.59 -29.58
CA ASP A 38 -4.42 21.24 -29.46
C ASP A 38 -4.19 20.10 -28.45
N ASP A 39 -4.91 20.10 -27.33
CA ASP A 39 -4.89 19.04 -26.31
C ASP A 39 -6.31 18.74 -25.75
N PRO A 40 -7.06 17.81 -26.37
CA PRO A 40 -8.42 17.46 -25.94
C PRO A 40 -8.52 16.93 -24.51
N ARG A 41 -7.41 16.48 -23.92
CA ARG A 41 -7.38 15.92 -22.57
C ARG A 41 -7.71 16.97 -21.50
N ILE A 42 -7.64 18.26 -21.82
CA ILE A 42 -8.06 19.33 -20.91
C ILE A 42 -9.53 19.19 -20.52
N ALA A 43 -10.38 18.77 -21.47
CA ALA A 43 -11.83 18.61 -21.29
C ALA A 43 -12.24 17.30 -20.58
N ARG A 44 -11.27 16.52 -20.05
CA ARG A 44 -11.56 15.27 -19.32
C ARG A 44 -12.49 15.51 -18.14
N ASN A 45 -13.39 14.56 -17.92
CA ASN A 45 -14.18 14.49 -16.69
C ASN A 45 -13.33 13.95 -15.52
N ALA A 46 -13.89 13.93 -14.31
CA ALA A 46 -13.18 13.50 -13.12
C ALA A 46 -12.68 12.04 -13.20
N HIS A 47 -13.50 11.09 -13.67
CA HIS A 47 -13.06 9.69 -13.81
C HIS A 47 -11.90 9.53 -14.81
N GLN A 48 -11.94 10.26 -15.92
CA GLN A 48 -10.88 10.24 -16.93
C GLN A 48 -9.58 10.83 -16.38
N ARG A 49 -9.67 11.96 -15.69
CA ARG A 49 -8.49 12.61 -15.10
C ARG A 49 -7.87 11.78 -13.99
N VAL A 50 -8.68 11.17 -13.12
CA VAL A 50 -8.16 10.26 -12.08
C VAL A 50 -7.60 8.98 -12.70
N ALA A 51 -8.21 8.42 -13.75
CA ALA A 51 -7.66 7.25 -14.46
C ALA A 51 -6.28 7.55 -15.05
N ASP A 52 -6.16 8.65 -15.76
CA ASP A 52 -4.91 9.04 -16.42
C ASP A 52 -3.83 9.44 -15.42
N MET A 53 -4.20 9.96 -14.24
CA MET A 53 -3.28 10.21 -13.14
C MET A 53 -2.52 8.92 -12.77
N PHE A 54 -3.23 7.81 -12.57
CA PHE A 54 -2.60 6.53 -12.24
C PHE A 54 -1.62 6.06 -13.34
N ASP A 55 -1.96 6.28 -14.61
CA ASP A 55 -1.07 5.91 -15.72
C ASP A 55 0.13 6.87 -15.85
N PHE A 56 -0.07 8.15 -15.53
CA PHE A 56 0.97 9.20 -15.59
C PHE A 56 2.13 8.94 -14.62
N TYR A 57 1.83 8.55 -13.38
CA TYR A 57 2.87 8.27 -12.38
C TYR A 57 3.54 6.91 -12.57
N GLY A 58 3.14 6.13 -13.57
CA GLY A 58 3.78 4.88 -13.93
C GLY A 58 3.10 3.64 -13.37
N THR A 59 3.24 2.56 -14.13
CA THR A 59 2.64 1.25 -13.84
C THR A 59 3.62 0.13 -14.17
N GLU A 60 3.53 -0.96 -13.43
CA GLU A 60 4.26 -2.19 -13.68
C GLU A 60 3.26 -3.37 -13.73
N TYR A 61 3.45 -4.28 -14.68
CA TYR A 61 2.59 -5.47 -14.76
C TYR A 61 3.24 -6.62 -13.99
N ASN A 62 2.58 -7.07 -12.93
CA ASN A 62 3.01 -8.23 -12.17
C ASN A 62 2.46 -9.50 -12.84
N GLU A 63 3.33 -10.23 -13.56
CA GLU A 63 2.94 -11.44 -14.31
C GLU A 63 2.45 -12.58 -13.41
N GLU A 64 2.98 -12.69 -12.19
CA GLU A 64 2.62 -13.74 -11.23
C GLU A 64 1.21 -13.55 -10.68
N LEU A 65 0.89 -12.30 -10.30
CA LEU A 65 -0.41 -11.93 -9.76
C LEU A 65 -1.45 -11.68 -10.86
N GLY A 66 -1.00 -11.38 -12.08
CA GLY A 66 -1.87 -10.99 -13.20
C GLY A 66 -2.50 -9.60 -13.02
N ILE A 67 -1.90 -8.74 -12.21
CA ILE A 67 -2.39 -7.39 -11.89
C ILE A 67 -1.43 -6.32 -12.40
N VAL A 68 -1.94 -5.09 -12.46
CA VAL A 68 -1.13 -3.88 -12.65
C VAL A 68 -0.86 -3.26 -11.29
N GLU A 69 0.40 -3.13 -10.94
CA GLU A 69 0.90 -2.35 -9.82
C GLU A 69 1.15 -0.90 -10.26
N TYR A 70 0.94 0.04 -9.34
CA TYR A 70 1.01 1.47 -9.63
C TYR A 70 2.16 2.07 -8.81
N LEU A 71 3.10 2.74 -9.48
CA LEU A 71 4.35 3.19 -8.85
C LEU A 71 4.12 4.21 -7.73
N MET A 72 3.05 4.99 -7.81
CA MET A 72 2.63 5.85 -6.71
C MET A 72 2.42 5.08 -5.39
N ALA A 73 2.04 3.80 -5.45
CA ALA A 73 1.79 2.96 -4.28
C ALA A 73 2.98 2.05 -3.93
N THR A 74 3.79 1.62 -4.90
CA THR A 74 4.95 0.74 -4.64
C THR A 74 6.24 1.51 -4.34
N GLU A 75 6.42 2.70 -4.91
CA GLU A 75 7.65 3.50 -4.78
C GLU A 75 7.44 4.84 -4.07
N ASP A 76 6.28 5.48 -4.28
CA ASP A 76 5.90 6.76 -3.69
C ASP A 76 6.99 7.86 -3.82
N GLU A 77 7.48 8.08 -5.05
CA GLU A 77 8.56 9.05 -5.33
C GLU A 77 8.27 10.47 -4.81
N HIS A 78 7.01 10.89 -4.77
CA HIS A 78 6.64 12.24 -4.33
C HIS A 78 6.89 12.50 -2.84
N HIS A 79 6.97 11.44 -2.04
CA HIS A 79 7.23 11.53 -0.60
C HIS A 79 8.41 10.63 -0.20
N ASP A 80 9.40 10.46 -1.09
CA ASP A 80 10.62 9.68 -0.82
C ASP A 80 10.37 8.26 -0.28
N GLY A 81 9.30 7.61 -0.75
CA GLY A 81 8.93 6.27 -0.35
C GLY A 81 8.30 6.14 1.05
N GLU A 82 7.94 7.25 1.70
CA GLU A 82 7.35 7.24 3.05
C GLU A 82 5.99 6.54 3.12
N ASN A 83 5.21 6.52 2.03
CA ASN A 83 3.83 6.02 2.02
C ASN A 83 3.62 4.73 1.21
N VAL A 84 4.69 4.02 0.87
CA VAL A 84 4.62 2.76 0.10
C VAL A 84 3.71 1.72 0.75
N PHE A 85 2.95 1.00 -0.06
CA PHE A 85 2.12 -0.12 0.32
C PHE A 85 2.88 -1.43 0.09
N TYR A 86 2.53 -2.45 0.88
CA TYR A 86 3.13 -3.78 0.83
C TYR A 86 2.03 -4.82 0.78
N GLY A 87 2.41 -6.05 0.41
CA GLY A 87 1.54 -7.21 0.44
C GLY A 87 0.65 -7.33 -0.79
N ARG A 88 0.48 -8.57 -1.23
CA ARG A 88 -0.27 -8.92 -2.43
C ARG A 88 -1.70 -8.41 -2.38
N GLU A 89 -2.38 -8.63 -1.25
CA GLU A 89 -3.82 -8.35 -1.12
C GLU A 89 -4.11 -6.85 -1.26
N ILE A 90 -3.19 -6.00 -0.81
CA ILE A 90 -3.31 -4.55 -0.92
C ILE A 90 -3.14 -4.10 -2.38
N HIS A 91 -2.15 -4.64 -3.10
CA HIS A 91 -1.96 -4.31 -4.51
C HIS A 91 -3.10 -4.84 -5.39
N GLU A 92 -3.67 -6.00 -5.08
CA GLU A 92 -4.89 -6.50 -5.73
C GLU A 92 -6.08 -5.55 -5.50
N ALA A 93 -6.26 -5.04 -4.27
CA ALA A 93 -7.32 -4.08 -3.94
C ALA A 93 -7.14 -2.74 -4.65
N ILE A 94 -5.91 -2.21 -4.72
CA ILE A 94 -5.57 -1.00 -5.48
C ILE A 94 -5.85 -1.23 -6.96
N HIS A 95 -5.42 -2.35 -7.53
CA HIS A 95 -5.68 -2.71 -8.92
C HIS A 95 -7.18 -2.74 -9.23
N GLU A 96 -7.99 -3.33 -8.34
CA GLU A 96 -9.45 -3.37 -8.49
C GLU A 96 -10.08 -1.97 -8.41
N PHE A 97 -9.61 -1.11 -7.51
CA PHE A 97 -10.02 0.30 -7.43
C PHE A 97 -9.77 1.02 -8.75
N VAL A 98 -8.53 0.96 -9.26
CA VAL A 98 -8.16 1.68 -10.49
C VAL A 98 -8.90 1.12 -11.69
N ASN A 99 -9.12 -0.19 -11.79
CA ASN A 99 -9.95 -0.78 -12.84
C ASN A 99 -11.39 -0.24 -12.83
N LYS A 100 -11.98 -0.02 -11.64
CA LYS A 100 -13.31 0.59 -11.52
C LYS A 100 -13.31 2.06 -11.95
N VAL A 101 -12.23 2.81 -11.65
CA VAL A 101 -12.06 4.18 -12.13
C VAL A 101 -11.90 4.22 -13.66
N LYS A 102 -11.00 3.41 -14.22
CA LYS A 102 -10.75 3.24 -15.67
C LYS A 102 -12.01 2.78 -16.42
N SER A 103 -12.84 1.94 -15.81
CA SER A 103 -14.14 1.55 -16.38
C SER A 103 -15.13 2.72 -16.39
N GLY A 104 -15.13 3.54 -15.33
CA GLY A 104 -15.91 4.77 -15.27
C GLY A 104 -15.48 5.81 -16.31
N ALA A 105 -14.18 5.96 -16.55
CA ALA A 105 -13.63 6.84 -17.58
C ALA A 105 -14.16 6.51 -18.99
N ARG A 106 -14.52 5.24 -19.23
CA ARG A 106 -15.10 4.71 -20.49
C ARG A 106 -16.63 4.73 -20.51
N GLY A 107 -17.29 5.12 -19.43
CA GLY A 107 -18.75 5.13 -19.30
C GLY A 107 -19.38 3.73 -19.28
N LEU A 108 -18.71 2.76 -18.64
CA LEU A 108 -19.17 1.36 -18.56
C LEU A 108 -20.11 1.08 -17.38
N GLY A 109 -20.52 2.10 -16.63
CA GLY A 109 -21.42 2.02 -15.48
C GLY A 109 -20.78 2.33 -14.12
N PRO A 110 -19.50 1.98 -13.83
CA PRO A 110 -18.88 2.30 -12.53
C PRO A 110 -18.76 3.79 -12.22
N GLU A 111 -18.79 4.69 -13.21
CA GLU A 111 -18.90 6.14 -13.01
C GLU A 111 -20.16 6.50 -12.20
N LYS A 112 -21.21 5.69 -12.34
CA LYS A 112 -22.49 5.86 -11.65
C LYS A 112 -22.58 5.15 -10.30
N ARG A 113 -21.45 4.91 -9.64
CA ARG A 113 -21.33 4.08 -8.43
C ARG A 113 -20.26 4.61 -7.48
N ILE A 114 -20.49 4.43 -6.18
CA ILE A 114 -19.52 4.68 -5.10
C ILE A 114 -18.45 3.59 -5.13
N LYS A 115 -17.17 3.95 -5.07
CA LYS A 115 -16.08 2.99 -4.88
C LYS A 115 -15.93 2.80 -3.36
N LEU A 116 -16.47 1.72 -2.83
CA LEU A 116 -16.55 1.50 -1.38
C LEU A 116 -15.39 0.60 -0.92
N LEU A 117 -14.40 1.19 -0.26
CA LEU A 117 -13.29 0.48 0.37
C LEU A 117 -13.76 -0.13 1.69
N LEU A 118 -13.79 -1.47 1.75
CA LEU A 118 -14.21 -2.24 2.92
C LEU A 118 -13.02 -2.98 3.52
N GLY A 119 -12.80 -2.87 4.83
CA GLY A 119 -11.72 -3.61 5.48
C GLY A 119 -11.57 -3.31 6.95
N PRO A 120 -10.76 -4.07 7.68
CA PRO A 120 -10.55 -3.86 9.12
C PRO A 120 -9.73 -2.60 9.42
N VAL A 121 -9.70 -2.16 10.69
CA VAL A 121 -8.94 -0.97 11.10
C VAL A 121 -7.45 -1.20 10.89
N GLY A 122 -6.73 -0.25 10.30
CA GLY A 122 -5.29 -0.41 10.06
C GLY A 122 -4.93 -1.20 8.79
N SER A 123 -5.89 -1.56 7.92
CA SER A 123 -5.60 -2.19 6.62
C SER A 123 -5.17 -1.23 5.50
N GLY A 124 -4.80 0.01 5.82
CA GLY A 124 -4.32 0.98 4.82
C GLY A 124 -5.39 1.74 4.00
N LYS A 125 -6.68 1.41 4.08
CA LYS A 125 -7.77 2.08 3.31
C LYS A 125 -7.75 3.61 3.32
N SER A 126 -7.72 4.20 4.52
CA SER A 126 -7.71 5.66 4.69
C SER A 126 -6.42 6.28 4.17
N HIS A 127 -5.31 5.55 4.28
CA HIS A 127 -4.02 5.99 3.79
C HIS A 127 -3.97 5.96 2.25
N PHE A 128 -4.52 4.92 1.62
CA PHE A 128 -4.62 4.83 0.17
C PHE A 128 -5.51 5.95 -0.40
N ASP A 129 -6.70 6.16 0.18
CA ASP A 129 -7.58 7.27 -0.21
C ASP A 129 -6.89 8.64 -0.08
N TRP A 130 -6.16 8.85 1.03
CA TRP A 130 -5.35 10.06 1.20
C TRP A 130 -4.28 10.20 0.13
N LEU A 131 -3.54 9.13 -0.17
CA LEU A 131 -2.47 9.14 -1.19
C LEU A 131 -3.03 9.48 -2.58
N VAL A 132 -4.16 8.89 -2.96
CA VAL A 132 -4.86 9.20 -4.22
C VAL A 132 -5.20 10.70 -4.31
N ARG A 133 -5.68 11.30 -3.22
CA ARG A 133 -5.99 12.72 -3.18
C ARG A 133 -4.74 13.60 -3.29
N ARG A 134 -3.64 13.23 -2.63
CA ARG A 134 -2.35 13.96 -2.72
C ARG A 134 -1.78 13.94 -4.13
N TYR A 135 -1.75 12.76 -4.75
CA TYR A 135 -1.32 12.61 -6.14
C TYR A 135 -2.28 13.33 -7.11
N PHE A 136 -3.57 13.45 -6.78
CA PHE A 136 -4.49 14.23 -7.62
C PHE A 136 -4.24 15.74 -7.53
N GLU A 137 -3.98 16.30 -6.33
CA GLU A 137 -3.55 17.70 -6.17
C GLU A 137 -2.30 17.98 -7.03
N ASP A 138 -1.28 17.15 -6.88
CA ASP A 138 -0.01 17.25 -7.58
C ASP A 138 -0.15 17.04 -9.11
N TYR A 139 -0.98 16.10 -9.56
CA TYR A 139 -1.27 15.89 -10.98
C TYR A 139 -1.93 17.11 -11.61
N THR A 140 -2.88 17.75 -10.92
CA THR A 140 -3.57 18.94 -11.45
C THR A 140 -2.70 20.20 -11.47
N LEU A 141 -1.55 20.21 -10.78
CA LEU A 141 -0.52 21.24 -10.92
C LEU A 141 0.32 21.07 -12.19
N ARG A 142 0.38 19.87 -12.76
CA ARG A 142 1.16 19.60 -13.98
C ARG A 142 0.40 19.95 -15.25
N ASP A 143 1.14 20.02 -16.36
CA ASP A 143 0.55 20.24 -17.69
C ASP A 143 -0.25 19.02 -18.16
N GLU A 144 0.05 17.83 -17.69
CA GLU A 144 -0.68 16.61 -18.05
C GLU A 144 -2.02 16.47 -17.31
N GLY A 145 -2.16 16.99 -16.08
CA GLY A 145 -3.41 16.96 -15.30
C GLY A 145 -4.22 18.26 -15.32
N ARG A 146 -3.71 19.25 -16.04
CA ARG A 146 -4.25 20.56 -16.38
C ARG A 146 -5.76 20.58 -16.70
N MET A 147 -6.46 21.49 -16.04
CA MET A 147 -7.90 21.75 -16.23
C MET A 147 -8.24 23.21 -15.94
N TYR A 148 -9.34 23.68 -16.51
CA TYR A 148 -9.79 25.06 -16.40
C TYR A 148 -11.23 25.14 -15.92
N THR A 149 -11.57 26.32 -15.41
CA THR A 149 -12.90 26.78 -15.05
C THR A 149 -13.06 28.21 -15.59
N PHE A 150 -14.21 28.82 -15.38
CA PHE A 150 -14.48 30.18 -15.83
C PHE A 150 -14.93 31.07 -14.66
N ARG A 151 -14.78 32.38 -14.86
CA ARG A 151 -15.42 33.40 -14.04
C ARG A 151 -16.14 34.39 -14.93
N TRP A 152 -17.29 34.82 -14.45
CA TRP A 152 -18.03 35.95 -14.97
C TRP A 152 -17.32 37.25 -14.57
N VAL A 153 -17.25 38.22 -15.49
CA VAL A 153 -16.65 39.54 -15.27
C VAL A 153 -17.52 40.64 -15.85
N ASN A 154 -17.31 41.88 -15.38
CA ASN A 154 -18.04 43.07 -15.83
C ASN A 154 -19.56 42.90 -15.69
N LEU A 155 -20.01 42.12 -14.70
CA LEU A 155 -21.44 41.86 -14.51
C LEU A 155 -22.19 43.13 -14.13
N GLY A 156 -21.56 44.02 -13.36
CA GLY A 156 -22.15 45.27 -12.89
C GLY A 156 -22.46 46.28 -14.01
N ASP A 157 -21.88 46.10 -15.20
CA ASP A 157 -22.16 46.96 -16.36
C ASP A 157 -23.59 46.77 -16.89
N ILE A 158 -24.17 45.57 -16.71
CA ILE A 158 -25.48 45.17 -17.25
C ILE A 158 -26.43 44.77 -16.12
N ILE A 159 -25.96 43.95 -15.19
CA ILE A 159 -26.71 43.39 -14.07
C ILE A 159 -26.42 44.21 -12.83
N VAL A 160 -27.19 45.29 -12.65
CA VAL A 160 -27.03 46.19 -11.50
C VAL A 160 -27.79 45.66 -10.29
N ASP A 161 -27.08 45.36 -9.21
CA ASP A 161 -27.65 45.04 -7.90
C ASP A 161 -26.92 45.73 -6.74
N GLN A 162 -27.18 45.28 -5.49
CA GLN A 162 -26.63 45.89 -4.28
C GLN A 162 -25.42 45.14 -3.72
N ASP A 163 -24.98 44.03 -4.33
CA ASP A 163 -23.82 43.27 -3.88
C ASP A 163 -22.57 43.71 -4.66
N PRO A 164 -21.67 44.50 -4.07
CA PRO A 164 -20.45 44.92 -4.75
C PRO A 164 -19.49 43.76 -5.07
N ALA A 165 -19.72 42.56 -4.50
CA ALA A 165 -18.92 41.37 -4.79
C ALA A 165 -19.34 40.64 -6.08
N ASP A 166 -20.48 40.99 -6.67
CA ASP A 166 -21.05 40.25 -7.82
C ASP A 166 -20.56 40.76 -9.19
N ASP A 167 -19.62 41.72 -9.25
CA ASP A 167 -19.03 42.16 -10.53
C ASP A 167 -18.10 41.11 -11.16
N VAL A 168 -17.46 40.28 -10.31
CA VAL A 168 -16.62 39.15 -10.73
C VAL A 168 -17.00 37.91 -9.93
N VAL A 169 -17.58 36.91 -10.61
CA VAL A 169 -18.10 35.69 -9.98
C VAL A 169 -17.50 34.46 -10.66
N LYS A 170 -16.68 33.70 -9.94
CA LYS A 170 -16.21 32.38 -10.41
C LYS A 170 -17.39 31.41 -10.52
N SER A 171 -17.37 30.48 -11.49
CA SER A 171 -18.37 29.40 -11.56
C SER A 171 -18.51 28.74 -10.19
N PRO A 172 -19.70 28.79 -9.54
CA PRO A 172 -19.90 28.24 -8.21
C PRO A 172 -19.62 26.74 -8.11
N MET A 173 -19.81 26.02 -9.21
CA MET A 173 -19.56 24.59 -9.31
C MET A 173 -18.21 24.28 -9.97
N ASP A 174 -17.38 25.28 -10.28
CA ASP A 174 -16.11 25.07 -10.96
C ASP A 174 -16.20 24.27 -12.27
N GLN A 175 -17.30 24.47 -13.03
CA GLN A 175 -17.59 23.67 -14.21
C GLN A 175 -16.58 23.89 -15.33
N ASP A 176 -16.46 22.88 -16.20
CA ASP A 176 -15.69 23.00 -17.43
C ASP A 176 -16.24 24.14 -18.30
N PRO A 177 -15.40 25.04 -18.86
CA PRO A 177 -15.90 26.11 -19.70
C PRO A 177 -16.71 25.65 -20.93
N LEU A 178 -16.55 24.41 -21.41
CA LEU A 178 -17.43 23.85 -22.44
C LEU A 178 -18.91 23.95 -22.08
N VAL A 179 -19.26 24.00 -20.79
CA VAL A 179 -20.64 24.11 -20.34
C VAL A 179 -21.32 25.42 -20.78
N LEU A 180 -20.54 26.46 -21.07
CA LEU A 180 -21.05 27.75 -21.55
C LEU A 180 -21.61 27.68 -22.98
N LEU A 181 -21.21 26.67 -23.76
CA LEU A 181 -21.82 26.41 -25.06
C LEU A 181 -23.18 25.71 -24.87
N PRO A 182 -24.23 26.14 -25.58
CA PRO A 182 -25.46 25.38 -25.62
C PRO A 182 -25.20 23.97 -26.19
N GLN A 183 -26.00 22.99 -25.77
CA GLN A 183 -25.71 21.56 -25.98
C GLN A 183 -25.45 21.22 -27.45
N GLU A 184 -26.24 21.72 -28.39
CA GLU A 184 -26.07 21.39 -29.82
C GLU A 184 -24.73 21.86 -30.38
N GLN A 185 -24.27 23.06 -30.00
CA GLN A 185 -22.97 23.60 -30.41
C GLN A 185 -21.83 22.88 -29.69
N ARG A 186 -22.03 22.54 -28.41
CA ARG A 186 -21.07 21.80 -27.60
C ARG A 186 -20.82 20.40 -28.17
N ASP A 187 -21.86 19.70 -28.61
CA ASP A 187 -21.76 18.36 -29.21
C ASP A 187 -20.87 18.39 -30.46
N VAL A 188 -20.98 19.43 -31.29
CA VAL A 188 -20.12 19.61 -32.47
C VAL A 188 -18.65 19.75 -32.08
N VAL A 189 -18.35 20.52 -31.03
CA VAL A 189 -16.98 20.67 -30.51
C VAL A 189 -16.48 19.32 -29.98
N ILE A 190 -17.26 18.66 -29.12
CA ILE A 190 -16.89 17.37 -28.52
C ILE A 190 -16.64 16.29 -29.59
N ASP A 191 -17.47 16.24 -30.63
CA ASP A 191 -17.29 15.30 -31.75
C ASP A 191 -15.98 15.55 -32.50
N GLN A 192 -15.54 16.81 -32.62
CA GLN A 192 -14.26 17.16 -33.23
C GLN A 192 -13.10 16.83 -32.30
N LEU A 193 -13.21 17.13 -31.00
CA LEU A 193 -12.20 16.77 -29.99
C LEU A 193 -11.95 15.25 -29.97
N ASN A 194 -13.03 14.46 -30.00
CA ASN A 194 -12.95 13.00 -30.02
C ASN A 194 -12.35 12.41 -31.31
N GLN A 195 -12.25 13.19 -32.41
CA GLN A 195 -11.55 12.75 -33.62
C GLN A 195 -10.03 12.83 -33.52
N VAL A 196 -9.52 13.72 -32.67
CA VAL A 196 -8.07 13.95 -32.48
C VAL A 196 -7.55 13.48 -31.12
N LEU A 197 -8.45 13.10 -30.20
CA LEU A 197 -8.11 12.54 -28.89
C LEU A 197 -7.41 11.18 -29.05
N ASP A 198 -6.18 11.09 -28.52
CA ASP A 198 -5.46 9.83 -28.34
C ASP A 198 -5.64 9.30 -26.91
N ALA A 199 -6.76 8.64 -26.66
CA ALA A 199 -7.11 8.05 -25.37
C ALA A 199 -8.05 6.84 -25.53
N PRO A 200 -8.12 5.93 -24.54
CA PRO A 200 -8.97 4.74 -24.62
C PRO A 200 -10.45 5.00 -24.25
N TYR A 201 -10.89 6.26 -24.28
CA TYR A 201 -12.23 6.73 -23.95
C TYR A 201 -12.60 7.95 -24.81
N THR A 202 -13.84 8.43 -24.69
CA THR A 202 -14.32 9.65 -25.37
C THR A 202 -14.62 10.76 -24.36
N ILE A 203 -14.27 12.00 -24.65
CA ILE A 203 -14.73 13.18 -23.90
C ILE A 203 -16.26 13.29 -24.02
N ARG A 204 -16.91 13.63 -22.90
CA ARG A 204 -18.35 13.90 -22.79
C ARG A 204 -18.57 15.03 -21.82
N ASN A 205 -19.53 15.91 -22.12
CA ASN A 205 -19.98 16.96 -21.22
C ASN A 205 -21.48 17.18 -21.44
N ASP A 206 -22.28 16.42 -20.70
CA ASP A 206 -23.74 16.47 -20.73
C ASP A 206 -24.31 17.38 -19.63
N GLN A 207 -23.47 18.22 -19.01
CA GLN A 207 -23.85 19.07 -17.88
C GLN A 207 -24.65 20.29 -18.35
N ALA A 208 -25.61 20.73 -17.55
CA ALA A 208 -26.20 22.06 -17.62
C ALA A 208 -25.34 23.05 -16.82
N LEU A 209 -25.45 24.33 -17.16
CA LEU A 209 -24.88 25.40 -16.34
C LEU A 209 -25.47 25.36 -14.93
N ASP A 210 -24.63 25.62 -13.93
CA ASP A 210 -25.10 25.79 -12.56
C ASP A 210 -26.13 26.93 -12.47
N PRO A 211 -27.11 26.88 -11.55
CA PRO A 211 -28.23 27.82 -11.55
C PRO A 211 -27.84 29.30 -11.47
N ALA A 212 -26.73 29.66 -10.82
CA ALA A 212 -26.29 31.05 -10.75
C ALA A 212 -25.63 31.48 -12.05
N SER A 213 -24.79 30.63 -12.65
CA SER A 213 -24.21 30.88 -13.98
C SER A 213 -25.28 30.93 -15.07
N GLU A 214 -26.31 30.09 -15.01
CA GLU A 214 -27.47 30.12 -15.92
C GLU A 214 -28.21 31.46 -15.81
N PHE A 215 -28.38 32.00 -14.59
CA PHE A 215 -28.97 33.32 -14.39
C PHE A 215 -28.17 34.42 -15.09
N TYR A 216 -26.83 34.42 -14.95
CA TYR A 216 -25.99 35.41 -15.62
C TYR A 216 -26.07 35.27 -17.14
N MET A 217 -26.00 34.06 -17.66
CA MET A 217 -26.11 33.77 -19.09
C MET A 217 -27.44 34.30 -19.67
N ASP A 218 -28.59 34.00 -19.04
CA ASP A 218 -29.91 34.47 -19.48
C ASP A 218 -30.00 36.00 -19.55
N LYS A 219 -29.49 36.69 -18.53
CA LYS A 219 -29.51 38.17 -18.48
C LYS A 219 -28.62 38.81 -19.53
N LEU A 220 -27.44 38.26 -19.74
CA LEU A 220 -26.48 38.78 -20.70
C LEU A 220 -26.95 38.52 -22.14
N LEU A 221 -27.43 37.30 -22.45
CA LEU A 221 -28.02 37.01 -23.76
C LEU A 221 -29.21 37.91 -24.08
N ALA A 222 -30.08 38.17 -23.10
CA ALA A 222 -31.18 39.11 -23.26
C ALA A 222 -30.73 40.56 -23.53
N HIS A 223 -29.53 40.95 -23.05
CA HIS A 223 -28.94 42.26 -23.34
C HIS A 223 -28.32 42.33 -24.73
N TYR A 224 -27.63 41.26 -25.15
CA TYR A 224 -26.92 41.17 -26.42
C TYR A 224 -27.77 40.56 -27.55
N ASP A 225 -29.09 40.57 -27.45
CA ASP A 225 -30.02 40.02 -28.47
C ASP A 225 -29.68 38.57 -28.89
N ASP A 226 -29.41 37.71 -27.90
CA ASP A 226 -28.99 36.31 -28.03
C ASP A 226 -27.63 36.09 -28.73
N ASP A 227 -26.77 37.13 -28.80
CA ASP A 227 -25.39 37.01 -29.30
C ASP A 227 -24.46 36.41 -28.23
N LEU A 228 -24.28 35.08 -28.28
CA LEU A 228 -23.39 34.36 -27.38
C LEU A 228 -21.93 34.80 -27.49
N GLN A 229 -21.46 35.22 -28.67
CA GLN A 229 -20.07 35.62 -28.84
C GLN A 229 -19.77 36.89 -28.04
N GLU A 230 -20.64 37.89 -28.12
CA GLU A 230 -20.51 39.12 -27.31
C GLU A 230 -20.55 38.81 -25.81
N VAL A 231 -21.36 37.84 -25.36
CA VAL A 231 -21.36 37.42 -23.95
C VAL A 231 -20.02 36.81 -23.55
N LEU A 232 -19.50 35.85 -24.32
CA LEU A 232 -18.26 35.15 -24.00
C LEU A 232 -17.02 36.06 -24.10
N GLU A 233 -17.00 37.02 -25.02
CA GLU A 233 -15.88 37.95 -25.19
C GLU A 233 -15.84 39.03 -24.10
N ASN A 234 -16.99 39.56 -23.69
CA ASN A 234 -17.05 40.70 -22.76
C ASN A 234 -17.20 40.29 -21.28
N HIS A 235 -17.74 39.10 -21.01
CA HIS A 235 -18.15 38.70 -19.66
C HIS A 235 -17.57 37.38 -19.15
N VAL A 236 -16.72 36.69 -19.91
CA VAL A 236 -16.13 35.41 -19.48
C VAL A 236 -14.60 35.47 -19.52
N GLU A 237 -13.98 35.07 -18.42
CA GLU A 237 -12.55 34.78 -18.35
C GLU A 237 -12.32 33.32 -17.94
N ILE A 238 -11.46 32.64 -18.68
CA ILE A 238 -11.02 31.27 -18.41
C ILE A 238 -9.80 31.33 -17.49
N VAL A 239 -9.82 30.54 -16.42
CA VAL A 239 -8.76 30.53 -15.41
C VAL A 239 -8.37 29.10 -15.06
N ARG A 240 -7.09 28.90 -14.75
CA ARG A 240 -6.55 27.61 -14.33
C ARG A 240 -7.24 27.12 -13.05
N LEU A 241 -7.70 25.88 -13.06
CA LEU A 241 -8.25 25.20 -11.89
C LEU A 241 -7.25 24.14 -11.42
N VAL A 242 -6.92 24.17 -10.13
CA VAL A 242 -6.02 23.23 -9.48
C VAL A 242 -6.77 22.63 -8.30
N ALA A 243 -6.76 21.31 -8.19
CA ALA A 243 -7.38 20.62 -7.07
C ALA A 243 -6.63 20.97 -5.78
N SER A 244 -7.37 21.22 -4.70
CA SER A 244 -6.81 21.38 -3.38
C SER A 244 -7.78 20.97 -2.29
N GLU A 245 -7.40 20.00 -1.48
CA GLU A 245 -8.18 19.56 -0.33
C GLU A 245 -8.29 20.68 0.71
N ASN A 246 -7.18 21.37 1.01
CA ASN A 246 -7.15 22.45 2.00
C ASN A 246 -8.05 23.64 1.62
N LYS A 247 -8.23 23.88 0.31
CA LYS A 247 -9.14 24.93 -0.19
C LYS A 247 -10.55 24.40 -0.46
N ARG A 248 -10.78 23.08 -0.30
CA ARG A 248 -12.02 22.40 -0.69
C ARG A 248 -12.36 22.66 -2.15
N GLN A 249 -11.39 22.45 -3.04
CA GLN A 249 -11.51 22.65 -4.48
C GLN A 249 -11.20 21.35 -5.21
N CYS A 250 -12.20 20.79 -5.90
CA CYS A 250 -12.17 19.49 -6.56
C CYS A 250 -11.89 18.29 -5.65
N ILE A 251 -11.53 18.49 -4.38
CA ILE A 251 -11.32 17.43 -3.39
C ILE A 251 -12.06 17.84 -2.13
N GLU A 252 -12.95 16.97 -1.66
CA GLU A 252 -13.63 17.14 -0.38
C GLU A 252 -13.64 15.83 0.40
N THR A 253 -13.39 15.93 1.70
CA THR A 253 -13.54 14.84 2.66
C THR A 253 -14.80 15.06 3.50
N PHE A 254 -15.63 14.03 3.63
CA PHE A 254 -16.86 14.10 4.39
C PHE A 254 -16.89 13.06 5.51
N GLU A 255 -16.99 13.54 6.74
CA GLU A 255 -17.05 12.71 7.94
C GLU A 255 -18.46 12.71 8.57
N PRO A 256 -18.97 11.54 9.01
CA PRO A 256 -20.23 11.47 9.73
C PRO A 256 -20.10 12.14 11.10
N LYS A 257 -20.94 13.13 11.35
CA LYS A 257 -21.06 13.78 12.66
C LYS A 257 -22.17 13.16 13.50
N ASP A 258 -22.26 13.59 14.76
CA ASP A 258 -23.30 13.14 15.68
C ASP A 258 -24.71 13.38 15.09
N LYS A 259 -25.59 12.39 15.22
CA LYS A 259 -26.89 12.27 14.52
C LYS A 259 -27.83 13.46 14.69
N LYS A 260 -27.64 14.28 15.72
CA LYS A 260 -28.46 15.45 16.00
C LYS A 260 -27.97 16.74 15.33
N ASN A 261 -26.73 16.73 14.85
CA ASN A 261 -26.01 17.92 14.40
C ASN A 261 -25.57 17.85 12.93
N GLN A 262 -25.96 16.79 12.20
CA GLN A 262 -25.65 16.64 10.79
C GLN A 262 -26.87 17.03 9.95
N ASP A 263 -26.68 17.91 8.98
CA ASP A 263 -27.71 18.40 8.06
C ASP A 263 -27.34 18.06 6.61
N GLU A 264 -28.34 17.70 5.80
CA GLU A 264 -28.22 17.33 4.37
C GLU A 264 -27.58 18.47 3.53
N THR A 265 -27.74 19.71 4.00
CA THR A 265 -27.09 20.89 3.44
C THR A 265 -25.55 20.84 3.49
N GLU A 266 -24.95 20.07 4.41
CA GLU A 266 -23.49 19.87 4.42
C GLU A 266 -23.01 19.13 3.15
N LEU A 267 -23.88 18.33 2.51
CA LEU A 267 -23.57 17.65 1.24
C LEU A 267 -23.90 18.51 0.02
N THR A 268 -25.03 19.20 0.04
CA THR A 268 -25.63 19.80 -1.16
C THR A 268 -25.58 21.33 -1.22
N GLY A 269 -25.27 22.00 -0.11
CA GLY A 269 -25.32 23.46 0.06
C GLY A 269 -26.64 23.96 0.68
N ASP A 270 -26.70 25.23 1.04
CA ASP A 270 -27.89 25.87 1.64
C ASP A 270 -28.08 27.31 1.17
N VAL A 271 -29.19 27.92 1.56
CA VAL A 271 -29.49 29.33 1.35
C VAL A 271 -28.49 30.21 2.11
N ASN A 272 -27.86 31.15 1.41
CA ASN A 272 -27.04 32.20 1.99
C ASN A 272 -27.91 33.32 2.56
N TYR A 273 -28.09 33.34 3.90
CA TYR A 273 -28.91 34.35 4.58
C TYR A 273 -28.48 35.80 4.33
N SER A 274 -27.20 36.06 4.08
CA SER A 274 -26.71 37.41 3.80
C SER A 274 -27.15 37.89 2.41
N LYS A 275 -27.11 37.00 1.41
CA LYS A 275 -27.56 37.26 0.04
C LYS A 275 -29.08 37.19 -0.11
N LEU A 276 -29.78 36.45 0.76
CA LEU A 276 -31.24 36.39 0.76
C LEU A 276 -31.90 37.75 1.00
N ALA A 277 -31.28 38.62 1.80
CA ALA A 277 -31.78 39.99 2.01
C ALA A 277 -31.66 40.86 0.74
N ILE A 278 -30.78 40.50 -0.18
CA ILE A 278 -30.50 41.23 -1.43
C ILE A 278 -31.37 40.68 -2.57
N TYR A 279 -31.37 39.36 -2.76
CA TYR A 279 -31.97 38.71 -3.93
C TYR A 279 -33.31 38.01 -3.67
N GLY A 280 -33.61 37.66 -2.42
CA GLY A 280 -34.75 36.82 -2.05
C GLY A 280 -34.46 35.31 -2.15
N GLU A 281 -35.38 34.50 -1.61
CA GLU A 281 -35.18 33.06 -1.38
C GLU A 281 -35.09 32.22 -2.68
N SER A 282 -35.75 32.67 -3.75
CA SER A 282 -35.84 31.91 -5.00
C SER A 282 -34.78 32.26 -6.05
N ASP A 283 -33.90 33.23 -5.76
CA ASP A 283 -32.84 33.63 -6.69
C ASP A 283 -31.63 32.70 -6.50
N PRO A 284 -31.11 32.06 -7.55
CA PRO A 284 -30.00 31.11 -7.43
C PRO A 284 -28.70 31.75 -6.93
N ARG A 285 -28.54 33.08 -7.00
CA ARG A 285 -27.40 33.81 -6.43
C ARG A 285 -27.47 33.93 -4.92
N ALA A 286 -28.63 33.69 -4.31
CA ALA A 286 -28.79 33.59 -2.87
C ALA A 286 -28.48 32.19 -2.31
N PHE A 287 -28.09 31.23 -3.16
CA PHE A 287 -27.67 29.91 -2.74
C PHE A 287 -26.16 29.86 -2.48
N ASP A 288 -25.75 29.16 -1.43
CA ASP A 288 -24.37 28.87 -1.09
C ASP A 288 -23.98 27.49 -1.62
N TYR A 289 -23.15 27.48 -2.67
CA TYR A 289 -22.66 26.27 -3.33
C TYR A 289 -21.45 25.67 -2.59
N SER A 290 -21.50 25.61 -1.26
CA SER A 290 -20.39 25.20 -0.40
C SER A 290 -20.50 23.77 0.15
N GLY A 291 -21.53 23.04 -0.29
CA GLY A 291 -21.75 21.63 0.05
C GLY A 291 -20.63 20.73 -0.43
N ALA A 292 -20.46 19.59 0.24
CA ALA A 292 -19.35 18.69 -0.03
C ALA A 292 -19.31 18.16 -1.48
N PHE A 293 -20.46 17.88 -2.10
CA PHE A 293 -20.53 17.50 -3.51
C PHE A 293 -20.24 18.65 -4.46
N CYS A 294 -20.51 19.90 -4.06
CA CYS A 294 -20.19 21.09 -4.85
C CYS A 294 -18.69 21.31 -4.90
N ASN A 295 -18.03 21.24 -3.74
CA ASN A 295 -16.59 21.46 -3.62
C ASN A 295 -15.76 20.34 -4.26
N ALA A 296 -16.23 19.09 -4.22
CA ALA A 296 -15.57 17.97 -4.88
C ALA A 296 -15.78 17.93 -6.41
N ASN A 297 -16.55 18.86 -6.99
CA ASN A 297 -16.80 18.88 -8.42
C ASN A 297 -15.49 18.99 -9.21
N ARG A 298 -15.42 18.27 -10.34
CA ARG A 298 -14.24 18.07 -11.19
C ARG A 298 -13.11 17.24 -10.57
N GLY A 299 -13.35 16.56 -9.43
CA GLY A 299 -12.36 15.70 -8.81
C GLY A 299 -12.91 14.56 -7.95
N ILE A 300 -12.57 14.54 -6.66
CA ILE A 300 -12.75 13.38 -5.77
C ILE A 300 -13.56 13.78 -4.53
N PHE A 301 -14.68 13.09 -4.32
CA PHE A 301 -15.38 13.08 -3.04
C PHE A 301 -14.90 11.86 -2.23
N SER A 302 -14.42 12.08 -1.02
CA SER A 302 -14.01 11.02 -0.10
C SER A 302 -14.86 11.00 1.16
N GLY A 303 -15.71 9.99 1.29
CA GLY A 303 -16.53 9.77 2.47
C GLY A 303 -15.86 8.85 3.49
N GLU A 304 -15.65 9.35 4.70
CA GLU A 304 -15.17 8.56 5.83
C GLU A 304 -16.34 7.81 6.46
N GLU A 305 -16.19 6.51 6.73
CA GLU A 305 -17.21 5.70 7.42
C GLU A 305 -18.65 5.91 6.87
N LEU A 306 -18.82 5.96 5.54
CA LEU A 306 -20.09 6.36 4.89
C LEU A 306 -21.33 5.62 5.42
N LEU A 307 -21.17 4.36 5.82
CA LEU A 307 -22.27 3.55 6.35
C LEU A 307 -22.78 4.00 7.73
N LYS A 308 -22.02 4.83 8.46
CA LYS A 308 -22.50 5.45 9.70
C LYS A 308 -23.51 6.59 9.46
N LEU A 309 -23.58 7.11 8.23
CA LEU A 309 -24.52 8.15 7.87
C LEU A 309 -25.96 7.72 8.13
N GLN A 310 -26.79 8.72 8.43
CA GLN A 310 -28.23 8.48 8.53
C GLN A 310 -28.80 8.13 7.15
N ARG A 311 -29.95 7.46 7.15
CA ARG A 311 -30.54 6.93 5.91
C ARG A 311 -30.94 8.03 4.94
N GLU A 312 -31.30 9.18 5.47
CA GLU A 312 -31.69 10.39 4.76
C GLU A 312 -30.56 10.83 3.81
N PHE A 313 -29.32 10.94 4.31
CA PHE A 313 -28.14 11.28 3.51
C PHE A 313 -27.83 10.27 2.42
N LEU A 314 -28.15 8.99 2.62
CA LEU A 314 -27.90 7.97 1.62
C LEU A 314 -28.73 8.18 0.34
N TYR A 315 -29.86 8.88 0.42
CA TYR A 315 -30.65 9.23 -0.77
C TYR A 315 -29.95 10.25 -1.67
N ASP A 316 -29.21 11.22 -1.11
CA ASP A 316 -28.40 12.13 -1.91
C ASP A 316 -27.33 11.38 -2.71
N PHE A 317 -26.68 10.40 -2.08
CA PHE A 317 -25.72 9.54 -2.77
C PHE A 317 -26.37 8.72 -3.92
N LEU A 318 -27.65 8.36 -3.82
CA LEU A 318 -28.35 7.68 -4.92
C LEU A 318 -28.50 8.59 -6.13
N HIS A 319 -28.89 9.85 -5.95
CA HIS A 319 -28.98 10.82 -7.05
C HIS A 319 -27.59 11.15 -7.60
N ALA A 320 -26.62 11.39 -6.72
CA ALA A 320 -25.26 11.73 -7.10
C ALA A 320 -24.59 10.63 -7.92
N THR A 321 -24.87 9.36 -7.59
CA THR A 321 -24.33 8.23 -8.33
C THR A 321 -25.15 7.89 -9.57
N GLN A 322 -26.48 7.94 -9.54
CA GLN A 322 -27.30 7.53 -10.69
C GLN A 322 -27.36 8.56 -11.81
N GLU A 323 -27.70 9.78 -11.42
CA GLU A 323 -28.04 10.88 -12.30
C GLU A 323 -26.86 11.83 -12.46
N GLN A 324 -25.81 11.68 -11.64
CA GLN A 324 -24.71 12.63 -11.55
C GLN A 324 -25.23 14.04 -11.28
N THR A 325 -26.26 14.12 -10.43
CA THR A 325 -26.84 15.38 -9.97
C THR A 325 -27.04 15.37 -8.46
N ILE A 326 -27.03 16.56 -7.89
CA ILE A 326 -27.55 16.82 -6.54
C ILE A 326 -28.84 17.64 -6.62
N LYS A 327 -29.68 17.53 -5.58
CA LYS A 327 -30.94 18.29 -5.49
C LYS A 327 -31.00 19.07 -4.18
N PRO A 328 -30.35 20.25 -4.12
CA PRO A 328 -30.42 21.06 -2.93
C PRO A 328 -31.85 21.55 -2.70
N LYS A 329 -32.16 21.84 -1.44
CA LYS A 329 -33.48 22.31 -1.04
C LYS A 329 -33.81 23.64 -1.72
N ASN A 330 -35.03 23.77 -2.21
CA ASN A 330 -35.54 24.97 -2.89
C ASN A 330 -34.73 25.45 -4.12
N ASN A 331 -33.77 24.66 -4.62
CA ASN A 331 -32.97 24.96 -5.81
C ASN A 331 -33.20 23.93 -6.93
N PRO A 332 -32.88 24.24 -8.20
CA PRO A 332 -32.86 23.28 -9.30
C PRO A 332 -31.91 22.08 -9.05
N ARG A 333 -31.98 21.05 -9.90
CA ARG A 333 -30.94 20.01 -9.89
C ARG A 333 -29.63 20.63 -10.41
N ILE A 334 -28.51 20.19 -9.85
CA ILE A 334 -27.18 20.67 -10.24
C ILE A 334 -26.38 19.45 -10.66
N ASP A 335 -25.76 19.50 -11.84
CA ASP A 335 -24.89 18.44 -12.33
C ASP A 335 -23.56 18.43 -11.57
N ILE A 336 -23.02 17.23 -11.38
CA ILE A 336 -21.75 16.97 -10.71
C ILE A 336 -20.89 15.99 -11.51
N ASP A 337 -19.59 16.25 -11.52
CA ASP A 337 -18.55 15.47 -12.17
C ASP A 337 -17.49 15.11 -11.12
N GLN A 338 -17.57 13.90 -10.56
CA GLN A 338 -16.68 13.50 -9.47
C GLN A 338 -16.54 11.99 -9.34
N VAL A 339 -15.39 11.55 -8.83
CA VAL A 339 -15.18 10.19 -8.35
C VAL A 339 -15.60 10.12 -6.89
N ILE A 340 -16.69 9.41 -6.60
CA ILE A 340 -17.18 9.20 -5.24
C ILE A 340 -16.51 7.95 -4.65
N VAL A 341 -15.68 8.16 -3.63
CA VAL A 341 -15.01 7.12 -2.85
C VAL A 341 -15.61 7.10 -1.44
N GLY A 342 -15.85 5.90 -0.94
CA GLY A 342 -16.37 5.68 0.41
C GLY A 342 -15.48 4.70 1.16
N ARG A 343 -15.28 4.93 2.46
CA ARG A 343 -14.58 3.99 3.33
C ARG A 343 -15.53 3.46 4.39
N THR A 344 -15.39 2.20 4.76
CA THR A 344 -16.13 1.62 5.88
C THR A 344 -15.39 0.45 6.52
N ASN A 345 -15.87 0.03 7.70
CA ASN A 345 -15.32 -1.08 8.45
C ASN A 345 -16.31 -2.26 8.47
N MET A 346 -15.84 -3.42 8.95
CA MET A 346 -16.62 -4.65 8.97
C MET A 346 -17.86 -4.62 9.88
N PRO A 347 -17.78 -4.12 11.12
CA PRO A 347 -18.96 -3.97 11.98
C PRO A 347 -20.08 -3.16 11.32
N GLU A 348 -19.77 -1.98 10.77
CA GLU A 348 -20.77 -1.10 10.13
C GLU A 348 -21.33 -1.74 8.86
N TYR A 349 -20.48 -2.38 8.05
CA TYR A 349 -20.92 -3.09 6.86
C TYR A 349 -21.89 -4.24 7.18
N ARG A 350 -21.60 -5.03 8.22
CA ARG A 350 -22.46 -6.13 8.66
C ARG A 350 -23.80 -5.64 9.20
N ASP A 351 -23.81 -4.57 10.00
CA ASP A 351 -25.04 -3.95 10.52
C ASP A 351 -25.96 -3.52 9.38
N LYS A 352 -25.39 -2.95 8.30
CA LYS A 352 -26.15 -2.45 7.15
C LYS A 352 -26.52 -3.49 6.10
N LYS A 353 -25.74 -4.55 5.93
CA LYS A 353 -26.02 -5.63 4.95
C LYS A 353 -27.35 -6.33 5.23
N GLY A 354 -27.80 -6.35 6.49
CA GLY A 354 -29.08 -6.95 6.90
C GLY A 354 -30.32 -6.05 6.76
N ASP A 355 -30.16 -4.77 6.41
CA ASP A 355 -31.29 -3.83 6.27
C ASP A 355 -31.78 -3.79 4.81
N GLU A 356 -32.96 -4.36 4.53
CA GLU A 356 -33.62 -4.31 3.21
C GLU A 356 -33.76 -2.88 2.68
N LYS A 357 -33.84 -1.87 3.54
CA LYS A 357 -33.94 -0.46 3.13
C LYS A 357 -32.62 0.11 2.60
N MET A 358 -31.51 -0.60 2.76
CA MET A 358 -30.18 -0.25 2.27
C MET A 358 -29.82 -0.96 0.96
N GLU A 359 -30.70 -1.84 0.44
CA GLU A 359 -30.50 -2.56 -0.82
C GLU A 359 -30.20 -1.60 -1.99
N ALA A 360 -30.94 -0.49 -2.08
CA ALA A 360 -30.72 0.52 -3.10
C ALA A 360 -29.31 1.13 -3.03
N PHE A 361 -28.78 1.37 -1.83
CA PHE A 361 -27.43 1.89 -1.65
C PHE A 361 -26.37 0.85 -2.02
N ASN A 362 -26.58 -0.41 -1.63
CA ASN A 362 -25.69 -1.52 -2.01
C ASN A 362 -25.57 -1.64 -3.53
N ASP A 363 -26.69 -1.55 -4.26
CA ASP A 363 -26.72 -1.53 -5.73
C ASP A 363 -25.95 -0.35 -6.35
N ARG A 364 -25.80 0.76 -5.59
CA ARG A 364 -25.03 1.95 -5.97
C ARG A 364 -23.59 1.95 -5.50
N THR A 365 -23.13 0.87 -4.88
CA THR A 365 -21.75 0.72 -4.46
C THR A 365 -21.03 -0.35 -5.29
N LYS A 366 -19.74 -0.14 -5.49
CA LYS A 366 -18.78 -1.14 -5.94
C LYS A 366 -17.80 -1.35 -4.80
N ARG A 367 -18.04 -2.41 -4.03
CA ARG A 367 -17.18 -2.85 -2.94
C ARG A 367 -15.81 -3.21 -3.47
N ILE A 368 -14.77 -2.80 -2.76
CA ILE A 368 -13.36 -3.17 -2.95
C ILE A 368 -12.88 -3.60 -1.59
N ASP A 369 -12.49 -4.87 -1.48
CA ASP A 369 -12.06 -5.44 -0.20
C ASP A 369 -10.58 -5.08 0.02
N PHE A 370 -10.27 -4.57 1.21
CA PHE A 370 -8.96 -4.12 1.66
C PHE A 370 -8.62 -4.90 2.95
N PRO A 371 -8.26 -6.19 2.83
CA PRO A 371 -7.91 -7.03 3.98
C PRO A 371 -6.55 -6.64 4.56
N TYR A 372 -6.15 -7.27 5.65
CA TYR A 372 -4.77 -7.23 6.10
C TYR A 372 -3.85 -8.07 5.19
N ILE A 373 -2.56 -7.75 5.20
CA ILE A 373 -1.51 -8.53 4.55
C ILE A 373 -1.42 -9.92 5.18
N LEU A 374 -1.20 -10.93 4.34
CA LEU A 374 -1.10 -12.33 4.75
C LEU A 374 0.33 -12.91 4.62
N GLU A 375 1.29 -12.16 4.09
CA GLU A 375 2.72 -12.48 4.11
C GLU A 375 3.44 -11.72 5.24
N TYR A 376 4.10 -12.45 6.15
CA TYR A 376 4.66 -11.83 7.35
C TYR A 376 5.91 -10.99 7.07
N GLU A 377 6.67 -11.27 6.01
CA GLU A 377 7.75 -10.37 5.60
C GLU A 377 7.19 -9.04 5.09
N GLN A 378 6.11 -9.06 4.32
CA GLN A 378 5.45 -7.84 3.85
C GLN A 378 4.84 -7.06 5.01
N GLU A 379 4.24 -7.74 6.00
CA GLU A 379 3.81 -7.12 7.26
C GLU A 379 5.00 -6.51 8.03
N SER A 380 6.14 -7.20 8.09
CA SER A 380 7.35 -6.69 8.75
C SER A 380 7.88 -5.42 8.09
N ASN A 381 7.71 -5.27 6.77
CA ASN A 381 8.07 -4.05 6.03
C ASN A 381 7.18 -2.86 6.40
N ILE A 382 5.92 -3.08 6.82
CA ILE A 382 5.09 -2.02 7.40
C ILE A 382 5.75 -1.47 8.67
N TYR A 383 6.22 -2.35 9.56
CA TYR A 383 6.83 -1.92 10.82
C TYR A 383 8.19 -1.25 10.59
N ARG A 384 9.01 -1.77 9.66
CA ARG A 384 10.24 -1.09 9.25
C ARG A 384 9.98 0.29 8.67
N LYS A 385 8.96 0.42 7.82
CA LYS A 385 8.51 1.72 7.29
C LYS A 385 8.09 2.66 8.42
N MET A 386 7.29 2.17 9.37
CA MET A 386 6.87 2.95 10.55
C MET A 386 8.08 3.48 11.34
N LEU A 387 9.09 2.64 11.58
CA LEU A 387 10.31 3.05 12.28
C LEU A 387 11.16 4.02 11.46
N ARG A 388 11.29 3.80 10.15
CA ARG A 388 12.02 4.71 9.25
C ARG A 388 11.40 6.11 9.22
N ASN A 389 10.08 6.20 9.28
CA ASN A 389 9.33 7.46 9.26
C ASN A 389 9.24 8.12 10.65
N ALA A 390 9.83 7.51 11.70
CA ALA A 390 9.77 8.01 13.07
C ALA A 390 11.14 8.46 13.58
N ASP A 391 11.14 9.40 14.53
CA ASP A 391 12.33 9.77 15.30
C ASP A 391 12.65 8.70 16.36
N VAL A 392 13.12 7.54 15.90
CA VAL A 392 13.45 6.41 16.79
C VAL A 392 14.74 6.72 17.56
N PRO A 393 14.81 6.46 18.88
CA PRO A 393 16.06 6.49 19.64
C PRO A 393 17.14 5.59 18.99
N ASN A 394 18.41 5.74 19.41
CA ASN A 394 19.48 4.84 18.96
C ASN A 394 19.21 3.40 19.45
N MET A 395 18.47 2.65 18.65
CA MET A 395 17.91 1.34 18.96
C MET A 395 18.22 0.41 17.80
N HIS A 396 18.97 -0.65 18.08
CA HIS A 396 19.26 -1.73 17.16
C HIS A 396 18.09 -2.72 17.16
N ILE A 397 17.46 -2.93 16.01
CA ILE A 397 16.42 -3.96 15.89
C ILE A 397 17.11 -5.29 15.58
N GLU A 398 17.02 -6.25 16.50
CA GLU A 398 17.68 -7.55 16.31
C GLU A 398 17.05 -8.34 15.16
N PRO A 399 17.83 -9.23 14.50
CA PRO A 399 17.30 -10.15 13.50
C PRO A 399 16.06 -10.90 13.98
N HIS A 400 15.16 -11.17 13.02
CA HIS A 400 13.85 -11.82 13.22
C HIS A 400 12.82 -11.02 14.02
N ALA A 401 13.17 -9.91 14.68
CA ALA A 401 12.22 -9.18 15.53
C ALA A 401 10.98 -8.70 14.78
N MET A 402 11.18 -8.14 13.58
CA MET A 402 10.08 -7.62 12.76
C MET A 402 9.33 -8.75 12.05
N GLU A 403 10.03 -9.78 11.58
CA GLU A 403 9.44 -10.97 10.96
C GLU A 403 8.55 -11.72 11.94
N MET A 404 9.00 -11.92 13.18
CA MET A 404 8.22 -12.61 14.22
C MET A 404 7.01 -11.79 14.67
N ALA A 405 7.14 -10.46 14.75
CA ALA A 405 6.00 -9.57 14.96
C ALA A 405 4.98 -9.68 13.80
N GLY A 406 5.47 -9.69 12.56
CA GLY A 406 4.65 -9.90 11.37
C GLY A 406 3.96 -11.26 11.37
N LEU A 407 4.69 -12.32 11.73
CA LEU A 407 4.18 -13.68 11.79
C LEU A 407 3.06 -13.80 12.81
N PHE A 408 3.26 -13.24 14.01
CA PHE A 408 2.19 -13.19 15.01
C PHE A 408 0.93 -12.52 14.46
N GLY A 409 1.08 -11.34 13.82
CA GLY A 409 -0.02 -10.65 13.16
C GLY A 409 -0.72 -11.53 12.13
N VAL A 410 0.03 -12.12 11.19
CA VAL A 410 -0.48 -12.98 10.11
C VAL A 410 -1.20 -14.22 10.64
N LEU A 411 -0.66 -14.91 11.64
CA LEU A 411 -1.31 -16.10 12.23
C LEU A 411 -2.69 -15.77 12.82
N THR A 412 -2.92 -14.53 13.26
CA THR A 412 -4.24 -14.10 13.74
C THR A 412 -5.24 -13.78 12.61
N ARG A 413 -4.77 -13.69 11.36
CA ARG A 413 -5.52 -13.18 10.20
C ARG A 413 -5.83 -14.24 9.14
N ILE A 414 -4.97 -15.25 9.03
CA ILE A 414 -5.20 -16.40 8.13
C ILE A 414 -6.17 -17.40 8.76
N GLU A 415 -6.98 -18.04 7.92
CA GLU A 415 -7.88 -19.10 8.31
C GLU A 415 -7.11 -20.41 8.55
N GLU A 416 -7.53 -21.22 9.52
CA GLU A 416 -6.89 -22.51 9.78
C GLU A 416 -7.03 -23.45 8.57
N PRO A 417 -5.97 -24.18 8.17
CA PRO A 417 -6.03 -25.11 7.04
C PRO A 417 -7.01 -26.28 7.32
N ASP A 418 -7.66 -26.81 6.29
CA ASP A 418 -8.54 -28.00 6.43
C ASP A 418 -7.77 -29.29 6.67
N SER A 419 -6.54 -29.35 6.16
CA SER A 419 -5.70 -30.53 6.22
C SER A 419 -4.93 -30.56 7.54
N GLU A 420 -5.05 -31.64 8.31
CA GLU A 420 -4.18 -31.90 9.47
C GLU A 420 -2.70 -32.05 9.10
N ARG A 421 -2.36 -32.15 7.80
CA ARG A 421 -0.98 -32.27 7.32
C ARG A 421 -0.22 -30.96 7.25
N ILE A 422 -0.93 -29.83 7.13
CA ILE A 422 -0.31 -28.51 6.99
C ILE A 422 -0.63 -27.75 8.26
N SER A 423 0.40 -27.36 9.01
CA SER A 423 0.22 -26.52 10.19
C SER A 423 -0.10 -25.07 9.80
N LEU A 424 -0.61 -24.29 10.75
CA LEU A 424 -0.89 -22.87 10.52
C LEU A 424 0.40 -22.09 10.17
N VAL A 425 1.52 -22.41 10.81
CA VAL A 425 2.83 -21.81 10.55
C VAL A 425 3.33 -22.20 9.15
N GLN A 426 3.18 -23.47 8.75
CA GLN A 426 3.51 -23.90 7.39
C GLN A 426 2.67 -23.18 6.33
N LYS A 427 1.38 -22.96 6.59
CA LYS A 427 0.53 -22.14 5.72
C LYS A 427 1.04 -20.70 5.63
N ALA A 428 1.42 -20.07 6.75
CA ALA A 428 1.98 -18.72 6.77
C ALA A 428 3.31 -18.62 6.00
N LYS A 429 4.22 -19.59 6.19
CA LYS A 429 5.47 -19.74 5.43
C LYS A 429 5.22 -19.91 3.93
N ALA A 430 4.27 -20.77 3.57
CA ALA A 430 3.84 -20.97 2.19
C ALA A 430 3.32 -19.68 1.54
N TYR A 431 2.54 -18.88 2.27
CA TYR A 431 2.09 -17.57 1.80
C TYR A 431 3.26 -16.59 1.61
N ASN A 432 4.24 -16.64 2.51
CA ASN A 432 5.46 -15.83 2.46
C ASN A 432 6.46 -16.28 1.38
N GLY A 433 6.21 -17.39 0.68
CA GLY A 433 7.13 -17.95 -0.33
C GLY A 433 8.27 -18.79 0.26
N GLU A 434 8.24 -19.10 1.56
CA GLU A 434 9.18 -20.00 2.23
C GLU A 434 8.67 -21.45 2.18
N LEU A 435 8.81 -22.12 1.04
CA LEU A 435 8.56 -23.56 0.90
C LEU A 435 9.87 -24.32 0.74
N ASP A 436 10.02 -25.45 1.42
CA ASP A 436 11.19 -26.31 1.24
C ASP A 436 11.10 -27.10 -0.08
N ASP A 437 12.26 -27.41 -0.70
CA ASP A 437 12.39 -28.22 -1.92
C ASP A 437 11.94 -29.67 -1.69
N GLY A 438 10.63 -29.90 -1.59
CA GLY A 438 10.02 -31.18 -1.23
C GLY A 438 8.59 -31.07 -0.70
N ASP A 439 8.18 -29.87 -0.30
CA ASP A 439 6.83 -29.58 0.14
C ASP A 439 5.86 -29.59 -1.05
N ASP A 440 5.00 -30.62 -1.12
CA ASP A 440 3.86 -30.69 -2.07
C ASP A 440 2.71 -29.78 -1.61
N VAL A 441 3.02 -28.49 -1.40
CA VAL A 441 2.09 -27.47 -0.91
C VAL A 441 1.68 -26.55 -2.06
N ASP A 442 0.42 -26.70 -2.49
CA ASP A 442 -0.19 -25.81 -3.47
C ASP A 442 -0.71 -24.54 -2.78
N VAL A 443 0.10 -23.47 -2.81
CA VAL A 443 -0.23 -22.16 -2.21
C VAL A 443 -1.54 -21.59 -2.77
N LYS A 444 -1.78 -21.76 -4.07
CA LYS A 444 -3.00 -21.27 -4.71
C LYS A 444 -4.22 -21.96 -4.15
N LYS A 445 -4.15 -23.28 -3.96
CA LYS A 445 -5.21 -24.06 -3.34
C LYS A 445 -5.45 -23.63 -1.88
N LEU A 446 -4.39 -23.38 -1.10
CA LEU A 446 -4.51 -22.88 0.28
C LEU A 446 -5.23 -21.52 0.35
N ARG A 447 -4.93 -20.60 -0.57
CA ARG A 447 -5.61 -19.30 -0.68
C ARG A 447 -7.08 -19.47 -1.08
N GLU A 448 -7.38 -20.33 -2.05
CA GLU A 448 -8.76 -20.66 -2.42
C GLU A 448 -9.55 -21.31 -1.26
N GLU A 449 -8.90 -22.09 -0.41
CA GLU A 449 -9.50 -22.68 0.80
C GLU A 449 -9.78 -21.59 1.85
N GLY A 450 -8.82 -20.70 2.12
CA GLY A 450 -8.99 -19.57 3.03
C GLY A 450 -10.15 -18.66 2.62
N GLU A 451 -10.20 -18.29 1.34
CA GLU A 451 -11.26 -17.44 0.79
C GLU A 451 -12.66 -18.08 0.89
N LYS A 452 -12.75 -19.41 0.74
CA LYS A 452 -14.04 -20.12 0.89
C LYS A 452 -14.51 -20.21 2.35
N LYS A 453 -13.58 -20.21 3.31
CA LYS A 453 -13.90 -20.27 4.74
C LYS A 453 -14.29 -18.92 5.31
N ALA A 454 -13.66 -17.86 4.81
CA ALA A 454 -13.93 -16.51 5.26
C ALA A 454 -15.37 -16.05 4.89
N ASP A 455 -15.97 -15.22 5.74
CA ASP A 455 -17.31 -14.63 5.48
C ASP A 455 -17.28 -13.62 4.32
N ILE A 456 -16.18 -12.85 4.20
CA ILE A 456 -16.02 -11.85 3.14
C ILE A 456 -14.76 -12.12 2.32
N ALA A 457 -13.61 -12.15 2.98
CA ALA A 457 -12.30 -12.49 2.43
C ALA A 457 -11.37 -12.88 3.58
N GLU A 458 -10.33 -13.67 3.31
CA GLU A 458 -9.27 -13.96 4.28
C GLU A 458 -8.55 -12.65 4.67
N GLY A 459 -8.08 -12.51 5.92
CA GLY A 459 -7.44 -11.27 6.38
C GLY A 459 -8.39 -10.13 6.76
N MET A 460 -9.70 -10.34 6.78
CA MET A 460 -10.69 -9.34 7.23
C MET A 460 -10.86 -9.28 8.75
N TYR A 461 -10.25 -10.22 9.48
CA TYR A 461 -10.23 -10.32 10.95
C TYR A 461 -8.81 -10.55 11.43
N GLY A 462 -8.61 -10.46 12.75
CA GLY A 462 -7.31 -10.62 13.39
C GLY A 462 -6.81 -9.33 14.01
N VAL A 463 -5.59 -9.40 14.52
CA VAL A 463 -4.91 -8.31 15.18
C VAL A 463 -4.48 -7.26 14.15
N SER A 464 -4.80 -6.00 14.42
CA SER A 464 -4.48 -4.89 13.50
C SER A 464 -2.98 -4.61 13.44
N ALA A 465 -2.47 -4.20 12.28
CA ALA A 465 -1.09 -3.73 12.13
C ALA A 465 -0.79 -2.54 13.07
N ARG A 466 -1.80 -1.73 13.39
CA ARG A 466 -1.68 -0.62 14.35
C ARG A 466 -1.35 -1.11 15.76
N PHE A 467 -2.04 -2.15 16.23
CA PHE A 467 -1.74 -2.75 17.54
C PHE A 467 -0.31 -3.23 17.60
N ILE A 468 0.13 -4.03 16.61
CA ILE A 468 1.51 -4.54 16.60
C ILE A 468 2.52 -3.39 16.55
N GLY A 469 2.26 -2.36 15.74
CA GLY A 469 3.10 -1.16 15.69
C GLY A 469 3.17 -0.39 17.01
N ASP A 470 2.03 -0.23 17.70
CA ASP A 470 1.95 0.43 19.00
C ASP A 470 2.75 -0.37 20.06
N GLU A 471 2.65 -1.70 20.05
CA GLU A 471 3.42 -2.58 20.93
C GLU A 471 4.93 -2.55 20.65
N ILE A 472 5.33 -2.51 19.36
CA ILE A 472 6.75 -2.31 18.98
C ILE A 472 7.26 -0.97 19.51
N ALA A 473 6.50 0.10 19.32
CA ALA A 473 6.88 1.42 19.81
C ALA A 473 7.01 1.46 21.34
N GLU A 474 6.07 0.83 22.06
CA GLU A 474 6.15 0.70 23.52
C GLU A 474 7.36 -0.12 23.96
N ALA A 475 7.67 -1.24 23.28
CA ALA A 475 8.83 -2.07 23.57
C ALA A 475 10.17 -1.34 23.34
N ILE A 476 10.27 -0.52 22.28
CA ILE A 476 11.43 0.35 22.03
C ILE A 476 11.60 1.36 23.17
N MET A 477 10.52 2.02 23.57
CA MET A 477 10.57 3.00 24.66
C MET A 477 10.94 2.32 25.98
N ASN A 478 10.37 1.16 26.29
CA ASN A 478 10.69 0.40 27.50
C ASN A 478 12.18 0.00 27.55
N SER A 479 12.69 -0.52 26.43
CA SER A 479 14.10 -0.90 26.28
C SER A 479 15.03 0.30 26.50
N THR A 480 14.70 1.44 25.88
CA THR A 480 15.45 2.71 26.05
C THR A 480 15.48 3.15 27.51
N HIS A 481 14.35 3.11 28.23
CA HIS A 481 14.29 3.49 29.66
C HIS A 481 15.09 2.55 30.55
N ARG A 482 15.23 1.28 30.16
CA ARG A 482 16.05 0.28 30.86
C ARG A 482 17.53 0.36 30.50
N GLY A 483 17.93 1.31 29.63
CA GLY A 483 19.31 1.48 29.18
C GLY A 483 19.78 0.40 28.21
N ARG A 484 18.84 -0.30 27.55
CA ARG A 484 19.14 -1.17 26.40
C ARG A 484 19.09 -0.35 25.12
N ASP A 485 20.04 -0.60 24.24
CA ASP A 485 20.16 -0.03 22.90
C ASP A 485 19.77 -1.03 21.81
N TYR A 486 19.12 -2.13 22.17
CA TYR A 486 18.59 -3.12 21.24
C TYR A 486 17.17 -3.61 21.61
N LEU A 487 16.44 -4.06 20.59
CA LEU A 487 15.12 -4.67 20.71
C LEU A 487 15.14 -6.10 20.16
N SER A 488 14.95 -7.08 21.04
CA SER A 488 14.93 -8.49 20.66
C SER A 488 13.53 -9.06 20.47
N PRO A 489 13.39 -10.18 19.72
CA PRO A 489 12.13 -10.91 19.58
C PRO A 489 11.54 -11.31 20.94
N LEU A 490 12.38 -11.75 21.88
CA LEU A 490 11.96 -12.13 23.23
C LEU A 490 11.32 -10.97 24.00
N THR A 491 11.87 -9.76 23.84
CA THR A 491 11.31 -8.56 24.45
C THR A 491 9.94 -8.24 23.84
N LEU A 492 9.81 -8.34 22.52
CA LEU A 492 8.54 -8.14 21.82
C LEU A 492 7.46 -9.15 22.25
N PHE A 493 7.82 -10.43 22.38
CA PHE A 493 6.86 -11.46 22.81
C PHE A 493 6.29 -11.17 24.20
N ASN A 494 7.12 -10.70 25.14
CA ASN A 494 6.65 -10.33 26.47
C ASN A 494 5.69 -9.15 26.42
N HIS A 495 5.95 -8.15 25.56
CA HIS A 495 5.05 -7.03 25.36
C HIS A 495 3.69 -7.48 24.79
N PHE A 496 3.70 -8.33 23.76
CA PHE A 496 2.46 -8.89 23.23
C PHE A 496 1.69 -9.67 24.30
N GLU A 497 2.36 -10.53 25.07
CA GLU A 497 1.74 -11.33 26.13
C GLU A 497 1.12 -10.46 27.23
N GLU A 498 1.81 -9.41 27.68
CA GLU A 498 1.33 -8.49 28.73
C GLU A 498 0.14 -7.61 28.29
N ASN A 499 0.03 -7.30 26.98
CA ASN A 499 -0.90 -6.31 26.47
C ASN A 499 -2.07 -6.86 25.65
N LEU A 500 -2.05 -8.14 25.26
CA LEU A 500 -3.15 -8.78 24.52
C LEU A 500 -4.53 -8.61 25.20
N GLU A 501 -4.59 -8.76 26.53
CA GLU A 501 -5.82 -8.61 27.32
C GLU A 501 -6.26 -7.15 27.48
N ASN A 502 -5.33 -6.20 27.39
CA ASN A 502 -5.60 -4.78 27.64
C ASN A 502 -6.10 -4.05 26.38
N HIS A 503 -5.96 -4.67 25.20
CA HIS A 503 -6.29 -4.02 23.95
C HIS A 503 -7.78 -4.16 23.57
N GLY A 504 -8.52 -3.04 23.65
CA GLY A 504 -9.97 -3.02 23.47
C GLY A 504 -10.52 -3.45 22.10
N SER A 505 -9.67 -3.68 21.10
CA SER A 505 -10.10 -4.23 19.80
C SER A 505 -10.01 -5.75 19.70
N ILE A 506 -9.46 -6.43 20.72
CA ILE A 506 -9.30 -7.89 20.74
C ILE A 506 -10.44 -8.50 21.56
N PRO A 507 -11.34 -9.29 20.94
CA PRO A 507 -12.39 -9.97 21.68
C PRO A 507 -11.82 -10.98 22.68
N GLU A 508 -12.37 -11.04 23.90
CA GLU A 508 -11.93 -11.97 24.96
C GLU A 508 -11.93 -13.44 24.49
N GLU A 509 -12.88 -13.82 23.64
CA GLU A 509 -12.99 -15.16 23.03
C GLU A 509 -11.80 -15.56 22.15
N ASN A 510 -10.98 -14.61 21.71
CA ASN A 510 -9.80 -14.86 20.88
C ASN A 510 -8.49 -14.99 21.69
N LEU A 511 -8.48 -14.59 22.96
CA LEU A 511 -7.25 -14.49 23.76
C LEU A 511 -6.52 -15.83 23.88
N GLU A 512 -7.22 -16.90 24.27
CA GLU A 512 -6.64 -18.24 24.41
C GLU A 512 -6.01 -18.73 23.09
N ARG A 513 -6.66 -18.41 21.96
CA ARG A 513 -6.17 -18.74 20.62
C ARG A 513 -4.93 -17.93 20.27
N TYR A 514 -4.89 -16.64 20.59
CA TYR A 514 -3.75 -15.77 20.30
C TYR A 514 -2.54 -16.07 21.17
N TYR A 515 -2.72 -16.41 22.45
CA TYR A 515 -1.61 -16.92 23.28
C TYR A 515 -1.00 -18.18 22.67
N ARG A 516 -1.83 -19.13 22.21
CA ARG A 516 -1.33 -20.31 21.50
C ARG A 516 -0.57 -19.95 20.22
N TYR A 517 -1.03 -18.97 19.46
CA TYR A 517 -0.30 -18.52 18.26
C TYR A 517 1.02 -17.83 18.61
N LEU A 518 1.08 -17.05 19.68
CA LEU A 518 2.33 -16.46 20.17
C LEU A 518 3.34 -17.54 20.55
N GLU A 519 2.92 -18.64 21.16
CA GLU A 519 3.79 -19.80 21.42
C GLU A 519 4.30 -20.46 20.13
N LEU A 520 3.47 -20.56 19.08
CA LEU A 520 3.95 -21.03 17.77
C LEU A 520 5.03 -20.11 17.18
N VAL A 521 4.90 -18.79 17.37
CA VAL A 521 5.92 -17.82 16.95
C VAL A 521 7.19 -17.96 17.79
N ARG A 522 7.07 -18.22 19.10
CA ARG A 522 8.24 -18.48 19.97
C ARG A 522 9.00 -19.73 19.52
N GLU A 523 8.31 -20.80 19.13
CA GLU A 523 8.94 -22.02 18.60
C GLU A 523 9.61 -21.77 17.24
N GLU A 524 8.97 -21.03 16.32
CA GLU A 524 9.59 -20.64 15.05
C GLU A 524 10.85 -19.78 15.27
N TYR A 525 10.78 -18.79 16.18
CA TYR A 525 11.94 -17.99 16.54
C TYR A 525 13.06 -18.85 17.14
N LYS A 526 12.71 -19.83 17.98
CA LYS A 526 13.68 -20.77 18.55
C LYS A 526 14.41 -21.55 17.46
N GLU A 527 13.70 -22.07 16.46
CA GLU A 527 14.34 -22.76 15.34
C GLU A 527 15.32 -21.84 14.59
N ARG A 528 14.90 -20.60 14.29
CA ARG A 528 15.75 -19.59 13.61
C ARG A 528 16.95 -19.17 14.46
N ALA A 529 16.75 -18.88 15.74
CA ALA A 529 17.82 -18.50 16.67
C ALA A 529 18.85 -19.61 16.85
N ILE A 530 18.40 -20.87 16.93
CA ILE A 530 19.31 -22.03 16.95
C ILE A 530 20.08 -22.10 15.64
N GLU A 531 19.45 -21.87 14.49
CA GLU A 531 20.13 -21.88 13.19
C GLU A 531 21.15 -20.74 13.05
N ASP A 532 20.87 -19.53 13.52
CA ASP A 532 21.83 -18.41 13.51
C ASP A 532 23.04 -18.71 14.40
N VAL A 533 22.80 -19.27 15.59
CA VAL A 533 23.86 -19.72 16.49
C VAL A 533 24.64 -20.88 15.88
N ARG A 534 23.97 -21.84 15.22
CA ARG A 534 24.64 -22.91 14.46
C ARG A 534 25.54 -22.33 13.38
N HIS A 535 25.05 -21.37 12.61
CA HIS A 535 25.81 -20.72 11.56
C HIS A 535 27.03 -20.00 12.14
N ALA A 536 26.86 -19.28 13.27
CA ALA A 536 27.96 -18.61 13.98
C ALA A 536 29.01 -19.60 14.54
N LEU A 537 28.58 -20.75 15.06
CA LEU A 537 29.44 -21.79 15.63
C LEU A 537 30.14 -22.65 14.57
N ALA A 538 29.47 -22.87 13.43
CA ALA A 538 29.97 -23.64 12.31
C ALA A 538 30.94 -22.84 11.42
N TYR A 539 31.07 -21.53 11.66
CA TYR A 539 31.86 -20.58 10.87
C TYR A 539 33.38 -20.72 11.06
N ASP A 540 33.90 -21.94 10.94
CA ASP A 540 35.29 -22.14 10.52
C ASP A 540 35.28 -22.14 8.99
N LEU A 541 35.41 -20.95 8.39
CA LEU A 541 35.48 -20.77 6.94
C LEU A 541 36.54 -21.68 6.30
N ASP A 542 37.66 -21.90 7.00
CA ASP A 542 38.73 -22.75 6.51
C ASP A 542 38.30 -24.23 6.54
N GLU A 543 37.48 -24.65 7.50
CA GLU A 543 36.91 -26.00 7.57
C GLU A 543 35.86 -26.24 6.48
N ILE A 544 34.95 -25.27 6.24
CA ILE A 544 33.96 -25.35 5.15
C ILE A 544 34.68 -25.41 3.79
N GLN A 545 35.69 -24.57 3.60
CA GLN A 545 36.57 -24.58 2.43
C GLN A 545 37.18 -25.98 2.22
N ARG A 546 37.82 -26.55 3.25
CA ARG A 546 38.41 -27.91 3.21
C ARG A 546 37.38 -29.00 2.90
N GLN A 547 36.22 -28.98 3.55
CA GLN A 547 35.18 -29.99 3.33
C GLN A 547 34.55 -29.88 1.95
N GLY A 548 34.40 -28.65 1.44
CA GLY A 548 33.94 -28.41 0.08
C GLY A 548 34.95 -28.86 -0.98
N GLU A 549 36.25 -28.60 -0.76
CA GLU A 549 37.32 -29.09 -1.64
C GLU A 549 37.33 -30.62 -1.67
N LYS A 550 37.25 -31.25 -0.51
CA LYS A 550 37.11 -32.70 -0.39
C LYS A 550 35.85 -33.22 -1.10
N TYR A 551 34.70 -32.58 -0.92
CA TYR A 551 33.47 -32.97 -1.62
C TYR A 551 33.66 -32.90 -3.13
N MET A 552 34.29 -31.84 -3.64
CA MET A 552 34.57 -31.69 -5.07
C MET A 552 35.50 -32.75 -5.61
N ASP A 553 36.59 -33.05 -4.92
CA ASP A 553 37.52 -34.09 -5.34
C ASP A 553 36.82 -35.45 -5.44
N HIS A 554 35.97 -35.75 -4.47
CA HIS A 554 35.16 -36.96 -4.46
C HIS A 554 34.09 -37.00 -5.57
N VAL A 555 33.43 -35.88 -5.87
CA VAL A 555 32.47 -35.78 -6.98
C VAL A 555 33.16 -35.93 -8.34
N MET A 556 34.30 -35.27 -8.53
CA MET A 556 35.06 -35.34 -9.78
C MET A 556 35.58 -36.76 -10.03
N ALA A 557 36.16 -37.40 -9.00
CA ALA A 557 36.59 -38.79 -9.09
C ALA A 557 35.43 -39.76 -9.37
N TYR A 558 34.25 -39.50 -8.79
CA TYR A 558 33.05 -40.30 -9.05
C TYR A 558 32.58 -40.20 -10.50
N ILE A 559 32.55 -38.99 -11.07
CA ILE A 559 32.11 -38.75 -12.46
C ILE A 559 33.13 -39.30 -13.47
N ASP A 560 34.43 -39.15 -13.19
CA ASP A 560 35.51 -39.54 -14.08
C ASP A 560 35.92 -41.03 -13.95
N ASP A 561 35.26 -41.81 -13.09
CA ASP A 561 35.62 -43.20 -12.74
C ASP A 561 37.10 -43.32 -12.34
N ALA A 562 37.55 -42.36 -11.52
CA ALA A 562 38.93 -42.19 -11.10
C ALA A 562 39.10 -42.43 -9.58
N THR A 563 40.33 -42.67 -9.16
CA THR A 563 40.69 -42.86 -7.74
C THR A 563 41.29 -41.60 -7.12
N ILE A 564 41.07 -41.40 -5.82
CA ILE A 564 41.63 -40.29 -5.03
C ILE A 564 42.76 -40.80 -4.16
N GLU A 565 43.82 -40.00 -4.01
CA GLU A 565 44.89 -40.26 -3.06
C GLU A 565 44.47 -39.83 -1.66
N ASP A 566 44.49 -40.76 -0.71
CA ASP A 566 44.21 -40.47 0.69
C ASP A 566 45.38 -39.72 1.34
N GLU A 567 45.12 -38.52 1.84
CA GLU A 567 46.13 -37.61 2.39
C GLU A 567 46.92 -38.18 3.59
N LEU A 568 46.34 -39.13 4.33
CA LEU A 568 46.96 -39.72 5.53
C LEU A 568 47.82 -40.95 5.19
N THR A 569 47.46 -41.69 4.15
CA THR A 569 48.05 -43.00 3.83
C THR A 569 48.78 -43.05 2.49
N GLY A 570 48.56 -42.06 1.62
CA GLY A 570 49.12 -41.98 0.26
C GLY A 570 48.67 -43.12 -0.66
N ARG A 571 47.51 -43.73 -0.36
CA ARG A 571 46.95 -44.85 -1.14
C ARG A 571 45.83 -44.33 -2.02
N GLU A 572 45.77 -44.84 -3.25
CA GLU A 572 44.63 -44.64 -4.13
C GLU A 572 43.41 -45.40 -3.58
N GLN A 573 42.28 -44.70 -3.48
CA GLN A 573 40.99 -45.20 -3.00
C GLN A 573 39.89 -44.78 -3.96
N ASP A 574 38.82 -45.57 -4.00
CA ASP A 574 37.59 -45.17 -4.69
C ASP A 574 36.95 -43.97 -3.97
N PRO A 575 36.23 -43.09 -4.70
CA PRO A 575 35.53 -41.96 -4.09
C PRO A 575 34.56 -42.43 -3.00
N ASP A 576 34.66 -41.81 -1.83
CA ASP A 576 33.79 -42.08 -0.68
C ASP A 576 32.34 -41.63 -0.93
N GLU A 577 31.54 -42.52 -1.55
CA GLU A 577 30.12 -42.29 -1.77
C GLU A 577 29.33 -42.07 -0.48
N LYS A 578 29.76 -42.60 0.67
CA LYS A 578 29.06 -42.36 1.94
C LYS A 578 29.25 -40.92 2.40
N PHE A 579 30.47 -40.39 2.25
CA PHE A 579 30.75 -38.99 2.52
C PHE A 579 29.99 -38.05 1.58
N LEU A 580 29.93 -38.39 0.29
CA LEU A 580 29.14 -37.62 -0.69
C LEU A 580 27.66 -37.61 -0.31
N ARG A 581 27.09 -38.78 0.00
CA ARG A 581 25.69 -38.90 0.45
C ARG A 581 25.41 -38.12 1.72
N SER A 582 26.32 -38.11 2.70
CA SER A 582 26.09 -37.38 3.95
C SER A 582 26.06 -35.85 3.79
N VAL A 583 26.61 -35.30 2.70
CA VAL A 583 26.42 -33.90 2.32
C VAL A 583 25.13 -33.72 1.53
N GLU A 584 24.88 -34.58 0.54
CA GLU A 584 23.71 -34.50 -0.36
C GLU A 584 22.38 -34.65 0.38
N GLU A 585 22.33 -35.50 1.40
CA GLU A 585 21.15 -35.69 2.25
C GLU A 585 20.81 -34.47 3.10
N ARG A 586 21.77 -33.56 3.34
CA ARG A 586 21.50 -32.29 4.04
C ARG A 586 20.76 -31.26 3.18
N LEU A 587 20.64 -31.53 1.89
CA LEU A 587 19.83 -30.79 0.92
C LEU A 587 18.61 -31.60 0.49
N ASP A 588 18.26 -32.65 1.24
CA ASP A 588 17.14 -33.53 0.93
C ASP A 588 17.20 -34.12 -0.49
N ILE A 589 18.42 -34.27 -1.05
CA ILE A 589 18.62 -34.85 -2.38
C ILE A 589 18.30 -36.35 -2.31
N PRO A 590 17.22 -36.81 -2.98
CA PRO A 590 16.85 -38.21 -3.02
C PRO A 590 17.94 -39.06 -3.67
N GLU A 591 18.03 -40.35 -3.31
CA GLU A 591 19.06 -41.25 -3.81
C GLU A 591 19.07 -41.37 -5.35
N ASP A 592 17.89 -41.31 -5.98
CA ASP A 592 17.71 -41.38 -7.43
C ASP A 592 18.12 -40.09 -8.17
N ARG A 593 18.29 -38.96 -7.47
CA ARG A 593 18.75 -37.68 -8.04
C ARG A 593 20.21 -37.34 -7.73
N LYS A 594 20.95 -38.24 -7.07
CA LYS A 594 22.34 -37.98 -6.65
C LYS A 594 23.27 -37.69 -7.84
N ASP A 595 23.10 -38.42 -8.94
CA ASP A 595 23.98 -38.31 -10.11
C ASP A 595 23.78 -36.98 -10.85
N ASP A 596 22.52 -36.53 -10.97
CA ASP A 596 22.17 -35.24 -11.57
C ASP A 596 22.79 -34.07 -10.77
N PHE A 597 22.66 -34.11 -9.44
CA PHE A 597 23.23 -33.09 -8.56
C PHE A 597 24.77 -33.06 -8.63
N ARG A 598 25.43 -34.22 -8.60
CA ARG A 598 26.89 -34.34 -8.75
C ARG A 598 27.36 -33.75 -10.08
N GLN A 599 26.64 -34.05 -11.17
CA GLN A 599 26.94 -33.54 -12.50
C GLN A 599 26.76 -32.01 -12.59
N GLU A 600 25.72 -31.45 -11.94
CA GLU A 600 25.49 -30.01 -11.83
C GLU A 600 26.65 -29.30 -11.12
N VAL A 601 27.07 -29.82 -9.98
CA VAL A 601 28.17 -29.28 -9.17
C VAL A 601 29.51 -29.37 -9.91
N SER A 602 29.80 -30.49 -10.58
CA SER A 602 31.00 -30.65 -11.43
C SER A 602 31.02 -29.66 -12.60
N ASN A 603 29.87 -29.44 -13.26
CA ASN A 603 29.75 -28.48 -14.35
C ASN A 603 30.01 -27.04 -13.88
N TRP A 604 29.54 -26.69 -12.68
CA TRP A 604 29.77 -25.40 -12.05
C TRP A 604 31.27 -25.16 -11.79
N VAL A 605 31.97 -26.11 -11.17
CA VAL A 605 33.42 -26.01 -10.93
C VAL A 605 34.22 -25.97 -12.23
N SER A 606 33.88 -26.82 -13.19
CA SER A 606 34.53 -26.85 -14.51
C SER A 606 34.39 -25.53 -15.27
N ARG A 607 33.28 -24.80 -15.09
CA ARG A 607 33.09 -23.46 -15.68
C ARG A 607 34.06 -22.46 -15.08
N ARG A 608 34.19 -22.43 -13.76
CA ARG A 608 35.09 -21.50 -13.05
C ARG A 608 36.56 -21.78 -13.27
N ALA A 609 36.95 -23.05 -13.30
CA ALA A 609 38.32 -23.44 -13.63
C ALA A 609 38.75 -22.93 -15.01
N ARG A 610 37.82 -22.85 -15.99
CA ARG A 610 38.09 -22.25 -17.32
C ARG A 610 38.19 -20.73 -17.29
N GLU A 611 37.55 -20.07 -16.33
CA GLU A 611 37.59 -18.62 -16.11
C GLU A 611 38.78 -18.18 -15.25
N GLY A 612 39.57 -19.12 -14.72
CA GLY A 612 40.78 -18.86 -13.95
C GLY A 612 40.55 -18.56 -12.47
N THR A 613 39.34 -18.81 -11.97
CA THR A 613 38.96 -18.64 -10.56
C THR A 613 39.10 -19.95 -9.79
N SER A 614 39.67 -19.88 -8.59
CA SER A 614 39.75 -21.02 -7.68
C SER A 614 38.37 -21.39 -7.13
N PHE A 615 38.20 -22.65 -6.72
CA PHE A 615 36.99 -23.09 -6.04
C PHE A 615 36.84 -22.39 -4.67
N ASN A 616 35.62 -21.97 -4.37
CA ASN A 616 35.22 -21.48 -3.07
C ASN A 616 33.76 -21.93 -2.83
N PRO A 617 33.49 -22.74 -1.79
CA PRO A 617 32.13 -23.20 -1.48
C PRO A 617 31.13 -22.06 -1.26
N GLN A 618 31.61 -20.90 -0.81
CA GLN A 618 30.80 -19.72 -0.52
C GLN A 618 30.06 -19.16 -1.74
N ASP A 619 30.55 -19.48 -2.93
CA ASP A 619 29.99 -18.97 -4.18
C ASP A 619 28.85 -19.84 -4.74
N ASN A 620 28.46 -20.89 -4.01
CA ASN A 620 27.29 -21.71 -4.29
C ASN A 620 26.50 -21.88 -2.98
N ASP A 621 25.46 -21.07 -2.80
CA ASP A 621 24.63 -21.05 -1.59
C ASP A 621 24.10 -22.44 -1.22
N ARG A 622 23.74 -23.25 -2.22
CA ARG A 622 23.17 -24.57 -2.02
C ARG A 622 24.22 -25.55 -1.47
N LEU A 623 25.40 -25.59 -2.07
CA LEU A 623 26.52 -26.40 -1.56
C LEU A 623 27.01 -25.90 -0.19
N ARG A 624 27.10 -24.59 0.00
CA ARG A 624 27.47 -23.99 1.29
C ARG A 624 26.54 -24.46 2.41
N ARG A 625 25.22 -24.29 2.25
CA ARG A 625 24.22 -24.73 3.24
C ARG A 625 24.32 -26.22 3.55
N ALA A 626 24.59 -27.06 2.53
CA ALA A 626 24.78 -28.50 2.72
C ALA A 626 25.98 -28.83 3.61
N LEU A 627 27.12 -28.18 3.31
CA LEU A 627 28.37 -28.36 4.04
C LEU A 627 28.24 -27.84 5.47
N GLU A 628 27.59 -26.69 5.67
CA GLU A 628 27.29 -26.12 7.00
C GLU A 628 26.44 -27.08 7.83
N ARG A 629 25.33 -27.58 7.28
CA ARG A 629 24.44 -28.54 7.95
C ARG A 629 25.17 -29.85 8.31
N LYS A 630 26.06 -30.33 7.43
CA LYS A 630 26.86 -31.55 7.64
C LYS A 630 27.93 -31.33 8.72
N LEU A 631 28.68 -30.25 8.65
CA LEU A 631 29.68 -29.84 9.65
C LEU A 631 29.04 -29.67 11.03
N TRP A 632 27.86 -29.08 11.06
CA TRP A 632 27.06 -28.98 12.25
C TRP A 632 26.70 -30.36 12.81
N GLU A 633 26.20 -31.29 11.99
CA GLU A 633 25.87 -32.63 12.47
C GLU A 633 27.10 -33.36 13.06
N ASP A 634 28.26 -33.22 12.43
CA ASP A 634 29.50 -33.83 12.89
C ASP A 634 29.99 -33.19 14.22
N LYS A 635 29.72 -31.90 14.42
CA LYS A 635 30.17 -31.14 15.60
C LYS A 635 29.13 -31.05 16.73
N LYS A 636 27.84 -31.27 16.48
CA LYS A 636 26.77 -31.05 17.47
C LYS A 636 26.98 -31.83 18.77
N HIS A 637 27.55 -33.04 18.67
CA HIS A 637 27.85 -33.89 19.82
C HIS A 637 29.16 -33.54 20.56
N ASN A 638 30.01 -32.69 19.96
CA ASN A 638 31.27 -32.23 20.52
C ASN A 638 31.17 -30.81 21.10
N ILE A 639 30.15 -30.04 20.70
CA ILE A 639 29.87 -28.73 21.27
C ILE A 639 29.07 -28.93 22.56
N ASN A 640 29.67 -28.58 23.69
CA ASN A 640 28.99 -28.67 24.97
C ASN A 640 28.07 -27.44 25.15
N PHE A 641 26.83 -27.53 24.67
CA PHE A 641 25.81 -26.48 24.86
C PHE A 641 25.51 -26.19 26.33
N SER A 642 25.69 -27.17 27.22
CA SER A 642 25.58 -26.94 28.66
C SER A 642 26.72 -26.10 29.24
N ALA A 643 27.92 -26.12 28.61
CA ALA A 643 29.04 -25.23 28.96
C ALA A 643 28.85 -23.78 28.45
N LEU A 644 28.01 -23.59 27.41
CA LEU A 644 27.60 -22.27 26.90
C LEU A 644 26.73 -21.49 27.89
N VAL A 645 25.89 -22.20 28.66
CA VAL A 645 25.02 -21.63 29.70
C VAL A 645 25.77 -21.46 31.04
N SER A 646 26.82 -22.25 31.29
CA SER A 646 27.66 -22.13 32.48
C SER A 646 28.77 -21.09 32.26
N ALA A 647 28.56 -19.86 32.75
CA ALA A 647 29.49 -18.73 32.64
C ALA A 647 30.92 -18.95 33.22
N ASN A 648 31.26 -20.15 33.67
CA ASN A 648 32.55 -20.51 34.30
C ASN A 648 33.35 -21.60 33.56
N GLU A 649 32.88 -22.13 32.41
CA GLU A 649 33.54 -23.29 31.76
C GLU A 649 34.07 -23.05 30.33
N LEU A 650 33.74 -21.93 29.68
CA LEU A 650 34.31 -21.54 28.38
C LEU A 650 35.44 -20.51 28.53
N ASP A 651 36.40 -20.55 27.61
CA ASP A 651 37.43 -19.50 27.50
C ASP A 651 36.78 -18.18 27.04
N ASP A 652 37.13 -17.05 27.66
CA ASP A 652 36.53 -15.74 27.35
C ASP A 652 36.78 -15.35 25.88
N ASP A 653 37.86 -15.84 25.27
CA ASP A 653 38.23 -15.57 23.89
C ASP A 653 37.32 -16.30 22.88
N GLU A 654 36.95 -17.57 23.12
CA GLU A 654 36.05 -18.34 22.25
C GLU A 654 34.63 -17.77 22.25
N ARG A 655 34.12 -17.41 23.43
CA ARG A 655 32.79 -16.79 23.55
C ARG A 655 32.73 -15.44 22.83
N ASN A 656 33.80 -14.65 22.90
CA ASN A 656 33.85 -13.37 22.17
C ASN A 656 33.88 -13.57 20.65
N ALA A 657 34.56 -14.59 20.14
CA ALA A 657 34.56 -14.91 18.72
C ALA A 657 33.15 -15.27 18.20
N TRP A 658 32.36 -16.00 18.98
CA TRP A 658 30.97 -16.32 18.60
C TRP A 658 30.05 -15.10 18.63
N VAL A 659 30.23 -14.22 19.63
CA VAL A 659 29.52 -12.94 19.67
C VAL A 659 29.87 -12.09 18.45
N ASP A 660 31.14 -12.04 18.05
CA ASP A 660 31.56 -11.31 16.86
C ASP A 660 30.96 -11.90 15.58
N ALA A 661 30.89 -13.23 15.46
CA ALA A 661 30.24 -13.90 14.33
C ALA A 661 28.73 -13.62 14.24
N LEU A 662 28.02 -13.51 15.37
CA LEU A 662 26.61 -13.10 15.41
C LEU A 662 26.45 -11.61 15.09
N VAL A 663 27.38 -10.75 15.51
CA VAL A 663 27.39 -9.33 15.11
C VAL A 663 27.56 -9.19 13.60
N ASP A 664 28.39 -10.02 12.97
CA ASP A 664 28.53 -10.08 11.50
C ASP A 664 27.23 -10.53 10.81
N GLN A 665 26.36 -11.28 11.50
CA GLN A 665 25.01 -11.65 11.04
C GLN A 665 23.96 -10.56 11.29
N GLY A 666 24.35 -9.41 11.87
CA GLY A 666 23.46 -8.26 12.07
C GLY A 666 22.90 -8.12 13.47
N TYR A 667 23.34 -8.92 14.46
CA TYR A 667 22.98 -8.72 15.86
C TYR A 667 23.73 -7.53 16.49
N SER A 668 23.15 -6.90 17.51
CA SER A 668 23.94 -6.06 18.41
C SER A 668 24.83 -6.93 19.31
N ARG A 669 25.86 -6.35 19.93
CA ARG A 669 26.75 -7.13 20.81
C ARG A 669 26.03 -7.69 22.05
N GLU A 670 25.06 -6.96 22.61
CA GLU A 670 24.27 -7.46 23.74
C GLU A 670 23.16 -8.43 23.28
N GLY A 671 22.53 -8.17 22.12
CA GLY A 671 21.58 -9.11 21.51
C GLY A 671 22.21 -10.43 21.11
N ALA A 672 23.44 -10.41 20.59
CA ALA A 672 24.24 -11.60 20.29
C ALA A 672 24.48 -12.47 21.54
N ARG A 673 24.69 -11.85 22.71
CA ARG A 673 24.79 -12.59 23.97
C ARG A 673 23.45 -13.18 24.39
N GLU A 674 22.36 -12.41 24.23
CA GLU A 674 21.00 -12.85 24.57
C GLU A 674 20.57 -14.05 23.71
N VAL A 675 20.80 -14.01 22.39
CA VAL A 675 20.45 -15.12 21.49
C VAL A 675 21.31 -16.37 21.75
N LEU A 676 22.60 -16.20 22.03
CA LEU A 676 23.50 -17.30 22.36
C LEU A 676 23.07 -18.01 23.65
N GLU A 677 22.73 -17.24 24.69
CA GLU A 677 22.22 -17.78 25.95
C GLU A 677 20.86 -18.48 25.77
N PHE A 678 19.96 -17.87 24.99
CA PHE A 678 18.64 -18.43 24.68
C PHE A 678 18.74 -19.75 23.90
N ALA A 679 19.45 -19.76 22.77
CA ALA A 679 19.62 -20.95 21.95
C ALA A 679 20.36 -22.07 22.72
N GLY A 680 21.39 -21.71 23.48
CA GLY A 680 22.11 -22.68 24.32
C GLY A 680 21.22 -23.35 25.37
N ALA A 681 20.33 -22.58 26.01
CA ALA A 681 19.36 -23.12 26.97
C ALA A 681 18.34 -24.04 26.30
N GLU A 682 17.83 -23.68 25.12
CA GLU A 682 16.85 -24.48 24.38
C GLU A 682 17.43 -25.81 23.86
N VAL A 683 18.68 -25.80 23.37
CA VAL A 683 19.39 -27.03 22.96
C VAL A 683 19.64 -27.93 24.16
N ALA A 684 20.12 -27.38 25.28
CA ALA A 684 20.36 -28.16 26.49
C ALA A 684 19.07 -28.80 27.06
N LYS A 685 17.92 -28.13 26.91
CA LYS A 685 16.62 -28.68 27.30
C LYS A 685 16.21 -29.85 26.42
N ALA A 686 16.39 -29.75 25.10
CA ALA A 686 16.08 -30.84 24.16
C ALA A 686 16.95 -32.08 24.45
N GLU A 687 18.25 -31.89 24.73
CA GLU A 687 19.16 -33.00 25.07
C GLU A 687 18.86 -33.69 26.40
N LEU A 688 18.11 -33.05 27.30
CA LEU A 688 17.67 -33.64 28.59
C LEU A 688 16.33 -34.39 28.48
N GLU A 689 15.54 -34.11 27.43
CA GLU A 689 14.24 -34.73 27.17
C GLU A 689 14.37 -36.01 26.32
N ASP A 690 15.46 -36.16 25.56
CA ASP A 690 15.90 -37.38 24.86
C ASP A 690 16.66 -38.37 25.76
#